data_AF-A0A7Z9IAE0-F1
#
_entry.id   AF-A0A7Z9IAE0-F1
#
_cell.length_a   1.000
_cell.length_b   1.000
_cell.length_c   1.000
_cell.angle_alpha   90.00
_cell.angle_beta   90.00
_cell.angle_gamma   90.00
#
_symmetry.space_group_name_H-M   'P 1'
#
loop_
_entity.id
_entity.type
_entity.pdbx_description
1 polymer ?
#
loop_
_entity_poly.entity_id
_entity_poly.type
_entity_poly.pdbx_seq_one_letter_code
_entity_poly.pdbx_strand_id
1 'polypeptide(L)'
;MTDEPIEDEVLSDPDQTRFHTPATEMSSVSTDDDETSVGTSVDTDEQASPKLPVLGDYVLLGKIGAGGMGKVFKARHRRMDRIVALKVLPPNMMKHPEAVQRFRQEVKAAAQLFHPNIVTAFDAGEQSGVHFLVMEFVDGQALSAIVKEHGPFNLDKAIEYIQQASVGLQYAHDRGMVHRDIKPSNLMLDVDGEVKLLDMGTARIGDQPEEDLTKSGVIMGTVNYMSPEQAKDPHAVDHRCDIYSLGCTFYYLLTGKPLYEGDMIQTLMAHANKPIPSVAAANPQIPTWVDTVLSNMLAKNPAQRYSSLLEFRNELQELATNDDGQTSSFSEELYRANLTQSYPVGVDFGTANCRISWVNTNGSCQPILDGDGDARTPSTVLVVDAMDTAIGKRAVERSGENLACIGEEIKRYVGRAKYPMSIGGQNYPPPVLAGLLIAKMASDAQRVVGQCKQVVLAVPTYFGAVPREAMQHAVEIAGLDLVGLVDESVANAVAFYDGAVPAEVENVVVVDIGAGKLDVAALQCGAGALTVLSSDGDPHLGGVDFDEVLVDLIGEGLVAAYGYDPRGKELHARQLLRGCKGARERLSEVETIKIQVQIPGKTTTVTLVREKLEELSVELLERIRILIEGVVETAKLQASDVHKVLLAGGASAMPMIKRIVGSCFPGVEVVFLPDDAVAKGAALYADLRQSMAAGDTPNVKIEAVTARALGMLGTNVNTGEQVNAVVLPKDTRRPVKIRRVLKTHQDNQQNLLVQLIEGESANPDECIDLGKCVVDNLPPNLPAKTPIGLIFHYDVNGRLTVEAEIDDSKKRIPVPIVRTGDLENVDLFRWREWVETVMLCSGM
;
A
#
# COMPACT_ATOMS: atom_id res chain seq x y z
N MET A 1 -28.53 -49.68 69.67
CA MET A 1 -29.21 -49.81 68.37
C MET A 1 -28.63 -48.74 67.48
N THR A 2 -27.56 -49.14 66.80
CA THR A 2 -26.91 -48.48 65.67
C THR A 2 -27.51 -49.13 64.42
N ASP A 3 -27.92 -48.35 63.42
CA ASP A 3 -28.03 -48.81 62.04
C ASP A 3 -27.97 -47.63 61.06
N GLU A 4 -27.49 -48.00 59.87
CA GLU A 4 -26.82 -47.30 58.77
C GLU A 4 -27.64 -46.28 57.92
N PRO A 5 -26.97 -45.54 57.01
CA PRO A 5 -27.57 -44.56 56.09
C PRO A 5 -28.00 -45.18 54.74
N ILE A 6 -28.92 -44.50 54.03
CA ILE A 6 -29.19 -44.73 52.60
C ILE A 6 -29.24 -43.37 51.86
N GLU A 7 -28.57 -43.38 50.72
CA GLU A 7 -28.36 -42.33 49.71
C GLU A 7 -29.67 -41.84 49.07
N ASP A 8 -29.68 -40.58 48.63
CA ASP A 8 -30.44 -40.15 47.46
C ASP A 8 -29.51 -39.33 46.55
N GLU A 9 -29.23 -39.90 45.39
CA GLU A 9 -28.53 -39.28 44.26
C GLU A 9 -29.29 -38.03 43.79
N VAL A 10 -28.62 -36.89 43.77
CA VAL A 10 -29.05 -35.74 42.96
C VAL A 10 -28.06 -35.61 41.81
N LEU A 11 -28.55 -36.01 40.63
CA LEU A 11 -27.93 -35.84 39.33
C LEU A 11 -27.33 -34.44 39.17
N SER A 12 -26.05 -34.42 38.79
CA SER A 12 -25.31 -33.24 38.36
C SER A 12 -25.92 -32.65 37.09
N ASP A 13 -26.43 -31.42 37.20
CA ASP A 13 -26.79 -30.59 36.06
C ASP A 13 -25.50 -30.02 35.40
N PRO A 14 -25.20 -30.29 34.12
CA PRO A 14 -23.95 -29.87 33.47
C PRO A 14 -23.91 -28.38 33.05
N ASP A 15 -25.00 -27.63 33.19
CA ASP A 15 -25.09 -26.28 32.62
C ASP A 15 -24.45 -25.20 33.53
N GLN A 16 -23.14 -24.94 33.34
CA GLN A 16 -22.38 -23.96 34.13
C GLN A 16 -22.07 -22.62 33.41
N THR A 17 -22.94 -22.17 32.51
CA THR A 17 -22.92 -20.75 32.10
C THR A 17 -23.70 -19.92 33.12
N ARG A 18 -23.00 -19.38 34.13
CA ARG A 18 -23.64 -18.64 35.24
C ARG A 18 -23.51 -17.13 35.06
N PHE A 19 -24.65 -16.44 34.94
CA PHE A 19 -24.76 -15.00 35.10
C PHE A 19 -24.81 -14.68 36.60
N HIS A 20 -23.82 -13.94 37.11
CA HIS A 20 -23.82 -13.56 38.53
C HIS A 20 -24.87 -12.46 38.79
N THR A 21 -25.90 -12.78 39.58
CA THR A 21 -26.89 -11.83 40.11
C THR A 21 -26.28 -10.94 41.20
N PRO A 22 -26.59 -9.63 41.25
CA PRO A 22 -26.50 -8.84 42.48
C PRO A 22 -27.86 -8.41 43.02
N ALA A 23 -27.84 -8.07 44.32
CA ALA A 23 -28.94 -7.81 45.22
C ALA A 23 -29.90 -6.67 44.82
N THR A 24 -31.11 -6.81 45.33
CA THR A 24 -32.30 -5.94 45.33
C THR A 24 -32.01 -4.47 45.65
N GLU A 25 -32.55 -3.54 44.85
CA GLU A 25 -33.48 -2.48 45.28
C GLU A 25 -33.98 -1.61 44.11
N MET A 26 -35.22 -1.15 44.24
CA MET A 26 -36.04 -0.43 43.26
C MET A 26 -35.66 1.06 43.12
N SER A 27 -35.83 1.61 41.91
CA SER A 27 -36.69 2.80 41.74
C SER A 27 -37.10 2.98 40.26
N SER A 28 -38.38 3.27 40.08
CA SER A 28 -39.10 3.50 38.82
C SER A 28 -39.01 4.97 38.38
N VAL A 29 -38.71 5.27 37.11
CA VAL A 29 -39.14 6.53 36.46
C VAL A 29 -39.33 6.34 34.93
N SER A 30 -40.53 6.75 34.50
CA SER A 30 -41.14 7.10 33.20
C SER A 30 -40.49 6.81 31.84
N THR A 31 -41.33 6.26 30.98
CA THR A 31 -41.42 6.38 29.51
C THR A 31 -41.57 7.83 29.06
N ASP A 32 -40.94 8.19 27.93
CA ASP A 32 -41.50 9.13 26.96
C ASP A 32 -41.06 8.72 25.55
N ASP A 33 -42.08 8.59 24.70
CA ASP A 33 -42.02 8.38 23.26
C ASP A 33 -41.55 9.65 22.55
N ASP A 34 -40.81 9.50 21.44
CA ASP A 34 -40.95 10.45 20.33
C ASP A 34 -40.49 9.78 19.01
N GLU A 35 -41.49 9.33 18.25
CA GLU A 35 -41.40 9.01 16.84
C GLU A 35 -41.30 10.32 16.04
N THR A 36 -40.29 10.46 15.18
CA THR A 36 -40.42 11.31 13.99
C THR A 36 -39.81 10.65 12.76
N SER A 37 -40.70 10.24 11.87
CA SER A 37 -40.43 9.85 10.50
C SER A 37 -40.07 11.05 9.63
N VAL A 38 -38.99 10.94 8.85
CA VAL A 38 -38.75 11.69 7.60
C VAL A 38 -37.90 10.73 6.75
N GLY A 39 -38.25 10.29 5.55
CA GLY A 39 -38.97 10.92 4.46
C GLY A 39 -38.12 10.64 3.22
N THR A 40 -38.47 9.59 2.49
CA THR A 40 -37.75 9.07 1.32
C THR A 40 -37.84 10.07 0.17
N SER A 41 -36.72 10.60 -0.30
CA SER A 41 -36.59 11.20 -1.63
C SER A 41 -35.50 10.49 -2.40
N VAL A 42 -35.94 9.83 -3.48
CA VAL A 42 -35.11 9.23 -4.52
C VAL A 42 -34.50 10.38 -5.32
N ASP A 43 -33.21 10.65 -5.13
CA ASP A 43 -32.43 11.46 -6.06
C ASP A 43 -31.43 10.56 -6.78
N THR A 44 -31.57 10.59 -8.11
CA THR A 44 -30.84 9.84 -9.12
C THR A 44 -29.40 10.31 -9.29
N ASP A 45 -28.49 9.34 -9.40
CA ASP A 45 -27.18 9.35 -10.07
C ASP A 45 -26.56 10.73 -10.44
N GLU A 46 -25.70 11.23 -9.56
CA GLU A 46 -24.50 11.96 -9.97
C GLU A 46 -23.30 11.42 -9.18
N GLN A 47 -22.38 10.77 -9.90
CA GLN A 47 -21.30 9.92 -9.39
C GLN A 47 -20.37 10.64 -8.39
N ALA A 48 -20.10 9.96 -7.27
CA ALA A 48 -19.16 10.36 -6.24
C ALA A 48 -17.73 10.44 -6.78
N SER A 49 -17.22 11.67 -6.92
CA SER A 49 -15.78 11.97 -6.98
C SER A 49 -15.47 12.98 -5.87
N PRO A 50 -14.40 12.79 -5.07
CA PRO A 50 -14.05 13.72 -4.00
C PRO A 50 -13.66 15.10 -4.58
N LYS A 51 -14.13 16.20 -3.96
CA LYS A 51 -13.85 17.58 -4.42
C LYS A 51 -12.61 18.14 -3.70
N LEU A 52 -11.52 18.33 -4.43
CA LEU A 52 -10.28 18.97 -3.95
C LEU A 52 -10.35 20.52 -4.05
N PRO A 53 -9.67 21.28 -3.17
CA PRO A 53 -9.64 22.75 -3.22
C PRO A 53 -8.92 23.29 -4.47
N VAL A 54 -9.38 24.41 -5.03
CA VAL A 54 -8.90 24.95 -6.33
C VAL A 54 -8.46 26.42 -6.21
N LEU A 55 -7.28 26.76 -6.73
CA LEU A 55 -6.80 28.12 -6.98
C LEU A 55 -6.58 28.30 -8.49
N GLY A 56 -7.57 28.87 -9.18
CA GLY A 56 -7.52 29.07 -10.63
C GLY A 56 -7.63 27.80 -11.42
N ASP A 57 -6.68 27.60 -12.33
CA ASP A 57 -6.54 26.35 -13.07
C ASP A 57 -5.79 25.28 -12.24
N TYR A 58 -5.46 25.53 -10.97
CA TYR A 58 -4.68 24.61 -10.12
C TYR A 58 -5.53 23.98 -9.02
N VAL A 59 -5.60 22.64 -9.01
CA VAL A 59 -6.16 21.88 -7.89
C VAL A 59 -5.07 21.70 -6.84
N LEU A 60 -5.27 22.19 -5.62
CA LEU A 60 -4.32 22.06 -4.53
C LEU A 60 -4.36 20.62 -3.99
N LEU A 61 -3.25 19.91 -4.09
CA LEU A 61 -3.09 18.52 -3.68
C LEU A 61 -2.57 18.40 -2.24
N GLY A 62 -1.84 19.41 -1.74
CA GLY A 62 -1.34 19.41 -0.37
C GLY A 62 -0.32 20.52 -0.13
N LYS A 63 -0.04 20.84 1.13
CA LYS A 63 1.00 21.82 1.49
C LYS A 63 2.35 21.11 1.63
N ILE A 64 3.36 21.54 0.89
CA ILE A 64 4.71 20.94 0.87
C ILE A 64 5.77 21.78 1.56
N GLY A 65 5.49 23.06 1.86
CA GLY A 65 6.45 23.93 2.55
C GLY A 65 5.85 25.21 3.10
N ALA A 66 6.60 25.88 4.00
CA ALA A 66 6.31 27.23 4.46
C ALA A 66 7.61 27.94 4.88
N GLY A 67 7.75 29.21 4.49
CA GLY A 67 8.92 30.04 4.82
C GLY A 67 8.56 31.53 4.93
N GLY A 68 9.59 32.39 5.08
CA GLY A 68 9.41 33.84 5.29
C GLY A 68 8.72 34.60 4.15
N MET A 69 8.65 34.01 2.95
CA MET A 69 8.03 34.60 1.75
C MET A 69 6.73 33.92 1.31
N GLY A 70 6.23 32.91 2.04
CA GLY A 70 4.91 32.32 1.76
C GLY A 70 4.78 30.82 2.05
N LYS A 71 3.66 30.24 1.60
CA LYS A 71 3.36 28.80 1.69
C LYS A 71 3.53 28.16 0.32
N VAL A 72 4.08 26.95 0.26
CA VAL A 72 4.22 26.18 -0.99
C VAL A 72 3.29 24.98 -0.95
N PHE A 73 2.52 24.78 -2.02
CA PHE A 73 1.58 23.68 -2.19
C PHE A 73 1.97 22.80 -3.37
N LYS A 74 1.83 21.48 -3.27
CA LYS A 74 1.73 20.61 -4.45
C LYS A 74 0.36 20.87 -5.07
N ALA A 75 0.31 21.07 -6.37
CA ALA A 75 -0.92 21.33 -7.10
C ALA A 75 -0.90 20.67 -8.48
N ARG A 76 -2.08 20.43 -9.06
CA ARG A 76 -2.24 19.91 -10.43
C ARG A 76 -2.84 20.99 -11.31
N HIS A 77 -2.17 21.33 -12.40
CA HIS A 77 -2.72 22.21 -13.43
C HIS A 77 -3.80 21.47 -14.23
N ARG A 78 -5.07 21.87 -14.11
CA ARG A 78 -6.25 21.18 -14.65
C ARG A 78 -6.22 20.97 -16.17
N ARG A 79 -5.73 21.95 -16.94
CA ARG A 79 -5.73 21.86 -18.42
C ARG A 79 -4.55 21.09 -19.01
N MET A 80 -3.38 21.21 -18.38
CA MET A 80 -2.13 20.59 -18.84
C MET A 80 -1.86 19.26 -18.18
N ASP A 81 -2.68 18.90 -17.18
CA ASP A 81 -2.52 17.68 -16.41
C ASP A 81 -1.11 17.51 -15.84
N ARG A 82 -0.64 18.55 -15.13
CA ARG A 82 0.74 18.62 -14.66
C ARG A 82 0.82 18.90 -13.18
N ILE A 83 1.61 18.11 -12.45
CA ILE A 83 1.98 18.38 -11.07
C ILE A 83 2.98 19.54 -11.02
N VAL A 84 2.69 20.51 -10.16
CA VAL A 84 3.47 21.74 -9.97
C VAL A 84 3.58 22.04 -8.49
N ALA A 85 4.65 22.75 -8.11
CA ALA A 85 4.70 23.41 -6.83
C ALA A 85 4.15 24.84 -6.98
N LEU A 86 3.28 25.24 -6.06
CA LEU A 86 2.57 26.50 -6.08
C LEU A 86 2.94 27.30 -4.84
N LYS A 87 3.85 28.27 -5.01
CA LYS A 87 4.27 29.18 -3.96
C LYS A 87 3.29 30.35 -3.89
N VAL A 88 2.63 30.50 -2.76
CA VAL A 88 1.54 31.45 -2.53
C VAL A 88 1.95 32.46 -1.47
N LEU A 89 1.81 33.75 -1.78
CA LEU A 89 2.03 34.84 -0.83
C LEU A 89 0.77 35.02 0.03
N PRO A 90 0.82 34.77 1.35
CA PRO A 90 -0.38 34.77 2.18
C PRO A 90 -0.96 36.19 2.37
N PRO A 91 -2.29 36.31 2.58
CA PRO A 91 -3.00 37.61 2.60
C PRO A 91 -2.49 38.62 3.64
N ASN A 92 -1.88 38.16 4.73
CA ASN A 92 -1.28 39.02 5.75
C ASN A 92 -0.02 39.73 5.24
N MET A 93 0.76 39.10 4.37
CA MET A 93 1.98 39.66 3.77
C MET A 93 1.68 40.61 2.61
N MET A 94 0.51 40.48 1.99
CA MET A 94 0.01 41.36 0.92
C MET A 94 -0.20 42.82 1.38
N LYS A 95 -0.30 43.05 2.70
CA LYS A 95 -0.42 44.39 3.29
C LYS A 95 0.92 45.15 3.34
N HIS A 96 2.03 44.48 3.06
CA HIS A 96 3.38 45.04 3.10
C HIS A 96 3.93 45.19 1.67
N PRO A 97 4.02 46.41 1.12
CA PRO A 97 4.48 46.66 -0.25
C PRO A 97 5.85 46.04 -0.57
N GLU A 98 6.76 46.04 0.41
CA GLU A 98 8.09 45.42 0.31
C GLU A 98 8.04 43.90 0.05
N ALA A 99 7.11 43.18 0.69
CA ALA A 99 6.97 41.73 0.53
C ALA A 99 6.45 41.36 -0.86
N VAL A 100 5.50 42.14 -1.38
CA VAL A 100 4.98 41.99 -2.74
C VAL A 100 6.06 42.31 -3.77
N GLN A 101 6.89 43.33 -3.52
CA GLN A 101 8.00 43.68 -4.41
C GLN A 101 9.08 42.59 -4.45
N ARG A 102 9.45 42.01 -3.31
CA ARG A 102 10.36 40.85 -3.25
C ARG A 102 9.81 39.64 -4.00
N PHE A 103 8.53 39.31 -3.80
CA PHE A 103 7.89 38.21 -4.53
C PHE A 103 7.90 38.43 -6.04
N ARG A 104 7.64 39.65 -6.51
CA ARG A 104 7.72 39.98 -7.95
C ARG A 104 9.14 39.90 -8.51
N GLN A 105 10.15 40.25 -7.72
CA GLN A 105 11.56 40.09 -8.11
C GLN A 105 11.94 38.61 -8.23
N GLU A 106 11.50 37.77 -7.28
CA GLU A 106 11.71 36.33 -7.31
C GLU A 106 11.08 35.68 -8.55
N VAL A 107 9.82 36.04 -8.86
CA VAL A 107 9.14 35.60 -10.09
C VAL A 107 9.95 35.95 -11.34
N LYS A 108 10.46 37.20 -11.43
CA LYS A 108 11.26 37.65 -12.59
C LYS A 108 12.61 36.95 -12.71
N ALA A 109 13.25 36.62 -11.59
CA ALA A 109 14.52 35.90 -11.59
C ALA A 109 14.31 34.43 -12.00
N ALA A 110 13.33 33.75 -11.41
CA ALA A 110 13.02 32.37 -11.73
C ALA A 110 12.58 32.17 -13.19
N ALA A 111 11.84 33.14 -13.75
CA ALA A 111 11.40 33.09 -15.16
C ALA A 111 12.54 33.19 -16.19
N GLN A 112 13.74 33.63 -15.80
CA GLN A 112 14.90 33.74 -16.70
C GLN A 112 15.79 32.50 -16.73
N LEU A 113 15.47 31.49 -15.91
CA LEU A 113 16.28 30.30 -15.72
C LEU A 113 15.53 29.06 -16.21
N PHE A 114 16.16 28.31 -17.10
CA PHE A 114 15.68 27.00 -17.55
C PHE A 114 16.88 26.06 -17.65
N HIS A 115 17.06 25.21 -16.64
CA HIS A 115 18.21 24.32 -16.52
C HIS A 115 17.85 23.08 -15.70
N PRO A 116 18.35 21.88 -16.05
CA PRO A 116 18.06 20.65 -15.31
C PRO A 116 18.30 20.74 -13.80
N ASN A 117 19.38 21.40 -13.35
CA ASN A 117 19.71 21.55 -11.93
C ASN A 117 19.13 22.82 -11.25
N ILE A 118 18.15 23.50 -11.86
CA ILE A 118 17.46 24.66 -11.26
C ILE A 118 15.95 24.44 -11.38
N VAL A 119 15.20 24.67 -10.29
CA VAL A 119 13.74 24.61 -10.35
C VAL A 119 13.19 25.59 -11.37
N THR A 120 12.44 25.07 -12.33
CA THR A 120 11.87 25.87 -13.42
C THR A 120 10.58 26.57 -12.97
N ALA A 121 10.47 27.87 -13.22
CA ALA A 121 9.19 28.58 -13.13
C ALA A 121 8.35 28.36 -14.40
N PHE A 122 7.09 27.97 -14.25
CA PHE A 122 6.18 27.77 -15.39
C PHE A 122 5.25 28.95 -15.62
N ASP A 123 4.76 29.58 -14.55
CA ASP A 123 3.80 30.68 -14.64
C ASP A 123 3.77 31.47 -13.32
N ALA A 124 3.22 32.68 -13.33
CA ALA A 124 2.93 33.44 -12.12
C ALA A 124 1.70 34.31 -12.33
N GLY A 125 0.86 34.43 -11.30
CA GLY A 125 -0.42 35.09 -11.43
C GLY A 125 -0.95 35.70 -10.14
N GLU A 126 -2.15 36.27 -10.26
CA GLU A 126 -2.94 36.77 -9.15
C GLU A 126 -4.38 36.30 -9.32
N GLN A 127 -4.95 35.74 -8.26
CA GLN A 127 -6.37 35.39 -8.23
C GLN A 127 -6.98 35.69 -6.88
N SER A 128 -8.14 36.37 -6.90
CA SER A 128 -8.87 36.74 -5.68
C SER A 128 -7.97 37.48 -4.67
N GLY A 129 -7.04 38.31 -5.15
CA GLY A 129 -6.08 39.05 -4.33
C GLY A 129 -4.94 38.20 -3.74
N VAL A 130 -4.72 36.99 -4.24
CA VAL A 130 -3.63 36.10 -3.82
C VAL A 130 -2.62 35.96 -4.97
N HIS A 131 -1.38 36.41 -4.74
CA HIS A 131 -0.28 36.21 -5.68
C HIS A 131 0.31 34.81 -5.54
N PHE A 132 0.57 34.16 -6.67
CA PHE A 132 1.17 32.83 -6.72
C PHE A 132 2.21 32.69 -7.83
N LEU A 133 3.20 31.82 -7.59
CA LEU A 133 4.25 31.41 -8.52
C LEU A 133 4.14 29.89 -8.70
N VAL A 134 4.04 29.47 -9.95
CA VAL A 134 3.91 28.09 -10.37
C VAL A 134 5.29 27.63 -10.82
N MET A 135 5.80 26.59 -10.18
CA MET A 135 7.14 26.08 -10.40
C MET A 135 7.14 24.56 -10.53
N GLU A 136 8.25 24.03 -11.00
CA GLU A 136 8.54 22.60 -11.03
C GLU A 136 8.35 21.99 -9.64
N PHE A 137 7.56 20.92 -9.58
CA PHE A 137 7.49 20.09 -8.40
C PHE A 137 8.68 19.13 -8.44
N VAL A 138 9.59 19.26 -7.48
CA VAL A 138 10.71 18.34 -7.31
C VAL A 138 10.24 17.21 -6.40
N ASP A 139 10.12 16.01 -6.96
CA ASP A 139 9.72 14.83 -6.20
C ASP A 139 10.96 14.24 -5.52
N GLY A 140 11.18 14.59 -4.24
CA GLY A 140 12.41 14.24 -3.54
C GLY A 140 12.59 14.95 -2.19
N GLN A 141 13.80 14.91 -1.66
CA GLN A 141 14.13 15.48 -0.34
C GLN A 141 15.27 16.50 -0.41
N ALA A 142 15.25 17.49 0.48
CA ALA A 142 16.37 18.41 0.64
C ALA A 142 17.59 17.68 1.23
N LEU A 143 18.80 17.98 0.74
CA LEU A 143 20.03 17.35 1.23
C LEU A 143 20.22 17.52 2.75
N SER A 144 19.75 18.62 3.33
CA SER A 144 19.73 18.81 4.80
C SER A 144 18.90 17.77 5.54
N ALA A 145 17.75 17.37 4.96
CA ALA A 145 16.88 16.37 5.57
C ALA A 145 17.53 15.00 5.52
N ILE A 146 18.10 14.65 4.36
CA ILE A 146 18.80 13.38 4.16
C ILE A 146 19.95 13.23 5.13
N VAL A 147 20.80 14.26 5.28
CA VAL A 147 21.95 14.22 6.21
C VAL A 147 21.50 14.13 7.67
N LYS A 148 20.39 14.79 8.03
CA LYS A 148 19.85 14.73 9.39
C LYS A 148 19.30 13.34 9.73
N GLU A 149 18.72 12.66 8.76
CA GLU A 149 18.09 11.35 8.93
C GLU A 149 19.10 10.19 8.83
N HIS A 150 20.03 10.26 7.86
CA HIS A 150 20.92 9.15 7.50
C HIS A 150 22.39 9.39 7.86
N GLY A 151 22.75 10.59 8.34
CA GLY A 151 24.13 10.99 8.57
C GLY A 151 24.83 11.54 7.32
N PRO A 152 26.13 11.88 7.41
CA PRO A 152 26.88 12.45 6.29
C PRO A 152 26.97 11.51 5.09
N PHE A 153 27.05 12.07 3.90
CA PHE A 153 27.28 11.32 2.67
C PHE A 153 28.71 10.81 2.56
N ASN A 154 28.89 9.71 1.84
CA ASN A 154 30.22 9.31 1.39
C ASN A 154 30.77 10.34 0.39
N LEU A 155 32.10 10.31 0.18
CA LEU A 155 32.79 11.30 -0.63
C LEU A 155 32.25 11.35 -2.06
N ASP A 156 32.04 10.20 -2.69
CA ASP A 156 31.60 10.10 -4.09
C ASP A 156 30.24 10.75 -4.29
N LYS A 157 29.26 10.46 -3.43
CA LYS A 157 27.93 11.08 -3.48
C LYS A 157 27.96 12.56 -3.16
N ALA A 158 28.76 12.98 -2.18
CA ALA A 158 28.91 14.40 -1.88
C ALA A 158 29.52 15.18 -3.06
N ILE A 159 30.51 14.61 -3.75
CA ILE A 159 31.11 15.17 -4.96
C ILE A 159 30.07 15.26 -6.08
N GLU A 160 29.35 14.17 -6.35
CA GLU A 160 28.31 14.09 -7.38
C GLU A 160 27.28 15.22 -7.20
N TYR A 161 26.72 15.38 -6.00
CA TYR A 161 25.70 16.39 -5.72
C TYR A 161 26.22 17.82 -5.80
N ILE A 162 27.44 18.07 -5.32
CA ILE A 162 28.06 19.40 -5.41
C ILE A 162 28.41 19.75 -6.86
N GLN A 163 28.86 18.77 -7.66
CA GLN A 163 29.09 18.98 -9.09
C GLN A 163 27.79 19.36 -9.81
N GLN A 164 26.70 18.62 -9.58
CA GLN A 164 25.40 18.95 -10.16
C GLN A 164 24.91 20.36 -9.75
N ALA A 165 24.99 20.70 -8.46
CA ALA A 165 24.66 22.05 -7.97
C ALA A 165 25.53 23.14 -8.61
N SER A 166 26.83 22.87 -8.80
CA SER A 166 27.75 23.81 -9.43
C SER A 166 27.42 24.07 -10.91
N VAL A 167 26.87 23.09 -11.63
CA VAL A 167 26.42 23.25 -13.02
C VAL A 167 25.26 24.26 -13.08
N GLY A 168 24.25 24.07 -12.23
CA GLY A 168 23.11 24.99 -12.16
C GLY A 168 23.52 26.39 -11.72
N LEU A 169 24.38 26.51 -10.72
CA LEU A 169 24.88 27.82 -10.26
C LEU A 169 25.68 28.54 -11.34
N GLN A 170 26.57 27.86 -12.06
CA GLN A 170 27.32 28.46 -13.17
C GLN A 170 26.37 29.00 -14.25
N TYR A 171 25.33 28.23 -14.60
CA TYR A 171 24.32 28.66 -15.57
C TYR A 171 23.61 29.96 -15.17
N ALA A 172 23.34 30.14 -13.86
CA ALA A 172 22.77 31.37 -13.32
C ALA A 172 23.79 32.53 -13.34
N HIS A 173 25.04 32.26 -12.96
CA HIS A 173 26.14 33.24 -12.96
C HIS A 173 26.40 33.81 -14.37
N ASP A 174 26.36 32.97 -15.40
CA ASP A 174 26.54 33.36 -16.80
C ASP A 174 25.45 34.34 -17.28
N ARG A 175 24.32 34.42 -16.57
CA ARG A 175 23.20 35.33 -16.80
C ARG A 175 23.21 36.53 -15.85
N GLY A 176 24.31 36.74 -15.14
CA GLY A 176 24.46 37.84 -14.18
C GLY A 176 23.60 37.70 -12.92
N MET A 177 23.13 36.49 -12.62
CA MET A 177 22.36 36.18 -11.41
C MET A 177 23.24 35.53 -10.36
N VAL A 178 23.25 36.08 -9.15
CA VAL A 178 23.96 35.52 -7.98
C VAL A 178 22.93 35.05 -6.97
N HIS A 179 23.01 33.81 -6.47
CA HIS A 179 21.96 33.16 -5.67
C HIS A 179 21.90 33.68 -4.22
N ARG A 180 23.05 33.80 -3.54
CA ARG A 180 23.26 34.36 -2.19
C ARG A 180 22.63 33.61 -1.01
N ASP A 181 22.03 32.45 -1.22
CA ASP A 181 21.41 31.61 -0.17
C ASP A 181 21.62 30.11 -0.47
N ILE A 182 22.82 29.73 -0.89
CA ILE A 182 23.18 28.32 -1.09
C ILE A 182 23.38 27.66 0.26
N LYS A 183 22.61 26.60 0.50
CA LYS A 183 22.66 25.78 1.71
C LYS A 183 22.03 24.41 1.43
N PRO A 184 22.29 23.39 2.27
CA PRO A 184 21.76 22.04 2.04
C PRO A 184 20.22 21.96 2.01
N SER A 185 19.50 22.90 2.61
CA SER A 185 18.02 22.91 2.55
C SER A 185 17.45 23.47 1.24
N ASN A 186 18.28 24.15 0.43
CA ASN A 186 17.90 24.70 -0.89
C ASN A 186 18.43 23.84 -2.06
N LEU A 187 19.03 22.68 -1.75
CA LEU A 187 19.41 21.66 -2.72
C LEU A 187 18.48 20.46 -2.51
N MET A 188 17.56 20.22 -3.43
CA MET A 188 16.71 19.03 -3.40
C MET A 188 17.28 17.95 -4.30
N LEU A 189 17.38 16.73 -3.77
CA LEU A 189 17.67 15.53 -4.54
C LEU A 189 16.35 14.90 -4.94
N ASP A 190 16.08 14.77 -6.24
CA ASP A 190 14.89 14.10 -6.74
C ASP A 190 15.04 12.58 -6.79
N VAL A 191 13.94 11.89 -7.08
CA VAL A 191 13.87 10.42 -7.19
C VAL A 191 14.76 9.83 -8.28
N ASP A 192 15.16 10.63 -9.27
CA ASP A 192 16.05 10.21 -10.37
C ASP A 192 17.53 10.46 -10.03
N GLY A 193 17.83 11.01 -8.85
CA GLY A 193 19.18 11.30 -8.38
C GLY A 193 19.73 12.65 -8.83
N GLU A 194 18.87 13.54 -9.35
CA GLU A 194 19.26 14.88 -9.80
C GLU A 194 19.07 15.93 -8.71
N VAL A 195 20.05 16.83 -8.58
CA VAL A 195 20.04 17.94 -7.63
C VAL A 195 19.43 19.16 -8.29
N LYS A 196 18.41 19.72 -7.63
CA LYS A 196 17.66 20.91 -8.03
C LYS A 196 17.90 22.06 -7.04
N LEU A 197 18.35 23.20 -7.55
CA LEU A 197 18.48 24.45 -6.79
C LEU A 197 17.10 25.10 -6.59
N LEU A 198 16.75 25.40 -5.34
CA LEU A 198 15.52 26.09 -4.92
C LEU A 198 15.75 27.58 -4.58
N ASP A 199 14.65 28.36 -4.55
CA ASP A 199 14.55 29.69 -3.92
C ASP A 199 15.57 30.75 -4.39
N MET A 200 15.28 31.40 -5.53
CA MET A 200 16.01 32.58 -6.03
C MET A 200 15.63 33.89 -5.30
N GLY A 201 15.01 33.82 -4.12
CA GLY A 201 14.41 34.96 -3.41
C GLY A 201 15.39 36.02 -2.90
N THR A 202 16.70 35.75 -2.94
CA THR A 202 17.78 36.69 -2.63
C THR A 202 18.62 37.07 -3.86
N ALA A 203 18.23 36.59 -5.05
CA ALA A 203 19.04 36.73 -6.25
C ALA A 203 19.03 38.16 -6.81
N ARG A 204 20.20 38.64 -7.24
CA ARG A 204 20.37 39.97 -7.84
C ARG A 204 20.50 39.87 -9.35
N ILE A 205 19.83 40.76 -10.09
CA ILE A 205 19.97 40.94 -11.55
C ILE A 205 20.59 42.31 -11.79
N GLY A 206 21.90 42.36 -12.10
CA GLY A 206 22.63 43.59 -12.47
C GLY A 206 22.81 44.66 -11.37
N ASP A 207 23.31 45.84 -11.78
CA ASP A 207 23.65 46.99 -10.92
C ASP A 207 22.44 47.91 -10.61
N GLN A 208 21.35 47.37 -10.06
CA GLN A 208 20.29 48.22 -9.49
C GLN A 208 20.58 48.58 -8.02
N PRO A 209 20.40 49.85 -7.61
CA PRO A 209 20.44 50.28 -6.22
C PRO A 209 19.03 50.32 -5.62
N GLU A 210 18.80 49.77 -4.42
CA GLU A 210 17.99 50.41 -3.35
C GLU A 210 17.92 49.62 -2.03
N GLU A 211 17.36 50.32 -1.04
CA GLU A 211 17.54 50.31 0.41
C GLU A 211 16.93 49.13 1.22
N ASP A 212 17.48 48.98 2.43
CA ASP A 212 16.98 48.21 3.58
C ASP A 212 16.98 46.67 3.52
N LEU A 213 18.19 46.10 3.66
CA LEU A 213 18.43 44.70 4.05
C LEU A 213 18.35 44.44 5.57
N THR A 214 18.03 45.45 6.39
CA THR A 214 18.20 45.40 7.85
C THR A 214 16.89 45.49 8.61
N LYS A 215 15.84 44.72 8.26
CA LYS A 215 14.62 44.65 9.10
C LYS A 215 13.66 43.48 8.79
N SER A 216 14.10 42.24 8.91
CA SER A 216 13.15 41.13 9.17
C SER A 216 13.84 40.00 9.93
N GLY A 217 13.45 39.82 11.20
CA GLY A 217 14.05 38.91 12.17
C GLY A 217 13.83 37.42 11.88
N VAL A 218 14.39 36.92 10.78
CA VAL A 218 14.56 35.48 10.49
C VAL A 218 16.05 35.24 10.24
N ILE A 219 16.86 35.39 11.29
CA ILE A 219 18.31 35.13 11.21
C ILE A 219 18.69 34.08 12.25
N MET A 220 18.13 32.89 12.09
CA MET A 220 18.62 31.70 12.79
C MET A 220 18.67 30.57 11.76
N GLY A 221 19.88 30.24 11.28
CA GLY A 221 20.13 29.17 10.30
C GLY A 221 20.96 29.59 9.09
N THR A 222 20.64 30.72 8.43
CA THR A 222 21.33 31.13 7.18
C THR A 222 22.78 31.58 7.38
N VAL A 223 23.12 32.09 8.56
CA VAL A 223 24.49 32.62 8.83
C VAL A 223 25.58 31.55 8.77
N ASN A 224 25.24 30.27 8.90
CA ASN A 224 26.19 29.14 8.85
C ASN A 224 26.78 28.91 7.45
N TYR A 225 26.18 29.50 6.41
CA TYR A 225 26.59 29.35 5.01
C TYR A 225 26.92 30.70 4.35
N MET A 226 26.83 31.81 5.09
CA MET A 226 27.01 33.16 4.55
C MET A 226 28.49 33.49 4.36
N SER A 227 28.84 34.08 3.21
CA SER A 227 30.22 34.47 2.94
C SER A 227 30.65 35.72 3.75
N PRO A 228 31.95 35.88 4.06
CA PRO A 228 32.44 37.01 4.85
C PRO A 228 32.15 38.37 4.24
N GLU A 229 32.23 38.48 2.91
CA GLU A 229 31.93 39.70 2.18
C GLU A 229 30.42 39.99 2.15
N GLN A 230 29.55 38.97 2.07
CA GLN A 230 28.11 39.14 2.17
C GLN A 230 27.67 39.63 3.54
N ALA A 231 28.36 39.21 4.60
CA ALA A 231 28.12 39.70 5.96
C ALA A 231 28.60 41.15 6.17
N LYS A 232 29.64 41.59 5.46
CA LYS A 232 30.23 42.94 5.60
C LYS A 232 29.49 43.98 4.77
N ASP A 233 29.23 43.67 3.50
CA ASP A 233 28.51 44.54 2.58
C ASP A 233 27.72 43.68 1.57
N PRO A 234 26.43 43.39 1.86
CA PRO A 234 25.55 42.64 0.97
C PRO A 234 25.37 43.26 -0.43
N HIS A 235 25.71 44.54 -0.62
CA HIS A 235 25.53 45.27 -1.88
C HIS A 235 26.75 45.18 -2.80
N ALA A 236 27.92 44.79 -2.29
CA ALA A 236 29.17 44.69 -3.02
C ALA A 236 29.61 43.24 -3.37
N VAL A 237 28.71 42.25 -3.25
CA VAL A 237 29.02 40.84 -3.52
C VAL A 237 28.82 40.42 -4.97
N ASP A 238 29.78 39.64 -5.49
CA ASP A 238 29.74 38.97 -6.79
C ASP A 238 29.46 37.46 -6.64
N HIS A 239 29.49 36.73 -7.76
CA HIS A 239 29.16 35.30 -7.84
C HIS A 239 30.05 34.39 -6.98
N ARG A 240 31.23 34.86 -6.55
CA ARG A 240 32.15 34.08 -5.71
C ARG A 240 31.63 33.90 -4.28
N CYS A 241 30.58 34.62 -3.87
CA CYS A 241 29.89 34.34 -2.60
C CYS A 241 29.20 32.96 -2.65
N ASP A 242 28.60 32.57 -3.78
CA ASP A 242 27.93 31.28 -3.92
C ASP A 242 28.92 30.12 -3.88
N ILE A 243 30.15 30.32 -4.37
CA ILE A 243 31.24 29.34 -4.28
C ILE A 243 31.59 29.06 -2.80
N TYR A 244 31.62 30.11 -1.98
CA TYR A 244 31.85 29.96 -0.53
C TYR A 244 30.71 29.19 0.14
N SER A 245 29.47 29.57 -0.13
CA SER A 245 28.29 28.93 0.42
C SER A 245 28.15 27.46 -0.03
N LEU A 246 28.53 27.15 -1.27
CA LEU A 246 28.62 25.79 -1.78
C LEU A 246 29.74 25.00 -1.08
N GLY A 247 30.88 25.62 -0.76
CA GLY A 247 31.93 25.02 0.06
C GLY A 247 31.47 24.70 1.49
N CYS A 248 30.69 25.59 2.11
CA CYS A 248 30.08 25.31 3.43
C CYS A 248 29.09 24.15 3.35
N THR A 249 28.33 24.08 2.25
CA THR A 249 27.41 22.97 1.97
C THR A 249 28.16 21.66 1.78
N PHE A 250 29.24 21.65 0.99
CA PHE A 250 30.07 20.46 0.78
C PHE A 250 30.67 19.93 2.08
N TYR A 251 31.22 20.82 2.92
CA TYR A 251 31.69 20.46 4.26
C TYR A 251 30.57 19.81 5.10
N TYR A 252 29.37 20.39 5.08
CA TYR A 252 28.22 19.86 5.82
C TYR A 252 27.80 18.47 5.32
N LEU A 253 27.77 18.24 4.00
CA LEU A 253 27.43 16.94 3.42
C LEU A 253 28.41 15.85 3.86
N LEU A 254 29.70 16.18 4.00
CA LEU A 254 30.76 15.24 4.40
C LEU A 254 30.84 14.98 5.92
N THR A 255 30.37 15.92 6.73
CA THR A 255 30.59 15.87 8.20
C THR A 255 29.30 15.80 9.03
N GLY A 256 28.17 16.14 8.43
CA GLY A 256 26.88 16.32 9.12
C GLY A 256 26.83 17.55 10.03
N LYS A 257 27.88 18.37 10.06
CA LYS A 257 28.03 19.52 10.96
C LYS A 257 28.30 20.81 10.19
N PRO A 258 27.79 21.96 10.65
CA PRO A 258 28.13 23.24 10.01
C PRO A 258 29.62 23.53 10.15
N LEU A 259 30.16 24.31 9.21
CA LEU A 259 31.60 24.66 9.20
C LEU A 259 32.05 25.33 10.50
N TYR A 260 31.20 26.17 11.09
CA TYR A 260 31.41 26.80 12.38
C TYR A 260 30.14 26.73 13.22
N GLU A 261 30.31 26.43 14.51
CA GLU A 261 29.24 26.44 15.51
C GLU A 261 29.36 27.69 16.39
N GLY A 262 28.22 28.26 16.78
CA GLY A 262 28.13 29.44 17.63
C GLY A 262 26.79 30.16 17.51
N ASP A 263 26.59 31.17 18.35
CA ASP A 263 25.50 32.14 18.13
C ASP A 263 25.73 32.94 16.83
N MET A 264 24.72 33.73 16.43
CA MET A 264 24.78 34.49 15.18
C MET A 264 26.05 35.35 15.02
N ILE A 265 26.47 36.05 16.09
CA ILE A 265 27.63 36.94 16.04
C ILE A 265 28.92 36.12 15.99
N GLN A 266 29.00 35.06 16.80
CA GLN A 266 30.13 34.15 16.84
C GLN A 266 30.37 33.48 15.48
N THR A 267 29.30 33.00 14.83
CA THR A 267 29.38 32.36 13.51
C THR A 267 29.83 33.35 12.43
N LEU A 268 29.29 34.57 12.40
CA LEU A 268 29.74 35.60 11.46
C LEU A 268 31.22 35.98 11.66
N MET A 269 31.65 36.15 12.92
CA MET A 269 33.06 36.39 13.25
C MET A 269 33.96 35.20 12.86
N ALA A 270 33.46 33.98 13.00
CA ALA A 270 34.17 32.77 12.61
C ALA A 270 34.34 32.65 11.09
N HIS A 271 33.30 32.94 10.32
CA HIS A 271 33.41 33.02 8.87
C HIS A 271 34.47 34.05 8.45
N ALA A 272 34.57 35.19 9.14
CA ALA A 272 35.57 36.21 8.84
C ALA A 272 37.01 35.86 9.26
N ASN A 273 37.22 35.17 10.39
CA ASN A 273 38.53 35.12 11.04
C ASN A 273 39.04 33.73 11.45
N LYS A 274 38.18 32.71 11.61
CA LYS A 274 38.62 31.37 12.04
C LYS A 274 39.22 30.57 10.88
N PRO A 275 40.21 29.70 11.15
CA PRO A 275 40.73 28.76 10.13
C PRO A 275 39.63 27.79 9.67
N ILE A 276 39.82 27.19 8.50
CA ILE A 276 38.90 26.18 7.95
C ILE A 276 39.20 24.84 8.66
N PRO A 277 38.22 24.19 9.33
CA PRO A 277 38.42 22.87 9.90
C PRO A 277 38.71 21.84 8.80
N SER A 278 39.66 20.93 9.04
CA SER A 278 39.99 19.84 8.11
C SER A 278 38.93 18.73 8.18
N VAL A 279 38.44 18.30 7.02
CA VAL A 279 37.54 17.13 6.91
C VAL A 279 38.32 15.83 7.01
N ALA A 280 39.55 15.77 6.47
CA ALA A 280 40.38 14.57 6.56
C ALA A 280 40.82 14.26 8.00
N ALA A 281 41.00 15.30 8.83
CA ALA A 281 41.25 15.15 10.26
C ALA A 281 40.01 14.63 11.04
N ALA A 282 38.80 14.96 10.56
CA ALA A 282 37.54 14.51 11.16
C ALA A 282 37.14 13.10 10.69
N ASN A 283 37.49 12.74 9.46
CA ASN A 283 37.28 11.42 8.87
C ASN A 283 38.51 11.03 8.01
N PRO A 284 39.40 10.16 8.53
CA PRO A 284 40.60 9.71 7.80
C PRO A 284 40.34 8.94 6.51
N GLN A 285 39.10 8.51 6.24
CA GLN A 285 38.72 7.90 4.97
C GLN A 285 38.56 8.92 3.83
N ILE A 286 38.50 10.22 4.15
CA ILE A 286 38.44 11.30 3.17
C ILE A 286 39.88 11.69 2.77
N PRO A 287 40.23 11.65 1.48
CA PRO A 287 41.56 12.05 1.01
C PRO A 287 41.90 13.50 1.35
N THR A 288 43.17 13.75 1.63
CA THR A 288 43.66 15.10 2.00
C THR A 288 43.48 16.16 0.90
N TRP A 289 43.34 15.76 -0.36
CA TRP A 289 43.09 16.69 -1.45
C TRP A 289 41.72 17.39 -1.31
N VAL A 290 40.76 16.80 -0.59
CA VAL A 290 39.46 17.42 -0.32
C VAL A 290 39.60 18.68 0.54
N ASP A 291 40.56 18.69 1.49
CA ASP A 291 40.89 19.89 2.27
C ASP A 291 41.47 21.01 1.38
N THR A 292 42.22 20.65 0.34
CA THR A 292 42.75 21.62 -0.65
C THR A 292 41.61 22.29 -1.43
N VAL A 293 40.65 21.49 -1.91
CA VAL A 293 39.46 22.00 -2.62
C VAL A 293 38.63 22.90 -1.70
N LEU A 294 38.36 22.47 -0.46
CA LEU A 294 37.63 23.27 0.52
C LEU A 294 38.39 24.56 0.89
N SER A 295 39.72 24.53 0.96
CA SER A 295 40.54 25.73 1.19
C SER A 295 40.34 26.78 0.10
N ASN A 296 40.24 26.36 -1.16
CA ASN A 296 40.01 27.24 -2.30
C ASN A 296 38.55 27.74 -2.35
N MET A 297 37.55 26.89 -2.05
CA MET A 297 36.15 27.34 -2.00
C MET A 297 35.88 28.30 -0.84
N LEU A 298 36.48 28.05 0.33
CA LEU A 298 36.21 28.74 1.59
C LEU A 298 37.22 29.84 1.92
N ALA A 299 38.05 30.26 0.95
CA ALA A 299 39.02 31.32 1.15
C ALA A 299 38.32 32.61 1.63
N LYS A 300 38.88 33.26 2.66
CA LYS A 300 38.25 34.44 3.29
C LYS A 300 38.24 35.65 2.36
N ASN A 301 39.29 35.78 1.54
CA ASN A 301 39.35 36.76 0.47
C ASN A 301 38.76 36.16 -0.82
N PRO A 302 37.69 36.74 -1.41
CA PRO A 302 37.11 36.26 -2.66
C PRO A 302 38.10 36.13 -3.83
N ALA A 303 39.15 36.94 -3.85
CA ALA A 303 40.20 36.86 -4.89
C ALA A 303 41.09 35.62 -4.79
N GLN A 304 41.02 34.89 -3.68
CA GLN A 304 41.74 33.63 -3.46
C GLN A 304 40.86 32.40 -3.69
N ARG A 305 39.58 32.60 -4.03
CA ARG A 305 38.69 31.52 -4.42
C ARG A 305 38.81 31.23 -5.91
N TYR A 306 38.23 30.11 -6.33
CA TYR A 306 37.93 29.87 -7.73
C TYR A 306 37.28 31.09 -8.39
N SER A 307 37.78 31.44 -9.57
CA SER A 307 37.24 32.51 -10.39
C SER A 307 35.86 32.16 -10.95
N SER A 308 35.54 30.87 -11.08
CA SER A 308 34.25 30.33 -11.55
C SER A 308 33.98 28.92 -11.01
N LEU A 309 32.72 28.48 -11.07
CA LEU A 309 32.36 27.10 -10.72
C LEU A 309 32.84 26.08 -11.78
N LEU A 310 33.10 26.54 -13.01
CA LEU A 310 33.78 25.75 -14.02
C LEU A 310 35.23 25.41 -13.61
N GLU A 311 35.97 26.39 -13.10
CA GLU A 311 37.34 26.18 -12.61
C GLU A 311 37.36 25.17 -11.45
N PHE A 312 36.45 25.34 -10.48
CA PHE A 312 36.24 24.39 -9.38
C PHE A 312 36.01 22.95 -9.89
N ARG A 313 35.09 22.78 -10.83
CA ARG A 313 34.76 21.46 -11.38
C ARG A 313 35.94 20.81 -12.10
N ASN A 314 36.72 21.58 -12.86
CA ASN A 314 37.88 21.06 -13.58
C ASN A 314 38.94 20.55 -12.60
N GLU A 315 39.27 21.32 -11.55
CA GLU A 315 40.22 20.86 -10.52
C GLU A 315 39.69 19.61 -9.78
N LEU A 316 38.39 19.58 -9.45
CA LEU A 316 37.78 18.44 -8.77
C LEU A 316 37.83 17.16 -9.63
N GLN A 317 37.65 17.26 -10.95
CA GLN A 317 37.79 16.13 -11.87
C GLN A 317 39.24 15.67 -12.00
N GLU A 318 40.20 16.59 -12.12
CA GLU A 318 41.63 16.26 -12.21
C GLU A 318 42.12 15.55 -10.94
N LEU A 319 41.71 16.00 -9.76
CA LEU A 319 42.09 15.38 -8.49
C LEU A 319 41.44 14.01 -8.27
N ALA A 320 40.19 13.82 -8.69
CA ALA A 320 39.51 12.52 -8.63
C ALA A 320 40.16 11.48 -9.56
N THR A 321 40.67 11.89 -10.73
CA THR A 321 41.33 10.97 -11.69
C THR A 321 42.76 10.58 -11.32
N ASN A 322 43.46 11.38 -10.52
CA ASN A 322 44.86 11.14 -10.18
C ASN A 322 45.08 10.24 -8.94
N ASP A 323 44.00 9.84 -8.25
CA ASP A 323 44.04 9.00 -7.04
C ASP A 323 43.87 7.49 -7.33
N ASP A 324 43.53 7.10 -8.57
CA ASP A 324 43.18 5.72 -8.94
C ASP A 324 44.34 4.89 -9.51
N GLY A 325 45.14 4.32 -8.60
CA GLY A 325 45.97 3.12 -8.86
C GLY A 325 45.23 1.79 -8.63
N GLN A 326 43.96 1.81 -8.23
CA GLN A 326 43.13 0.61 -8.04
C GLN A 326 41.68 0.94 -8.42
N THR A 327 41.31 0.67 -9.67
CA THR A 327 39.90 0.64 -10.08
C THR A 327 39.20 -0.44 -9.24
N SER A 328 38.48 -0.01 -8.21
CA SER A 328 37.81 -0.91 -7.28
C SER A 328 36.62 -1.59 -7.99
N SER A 329 36.46 -2.90 -7.75
CA SER A 329 35.28 -3.68 -8.17
C SER A 329 33.95 -3.12 -7.63
N PHE A 330 34.03 -2.15 -6.72
CA PHE A 330 32.92 -1.42 -6.13
C PHE A 330 32.24 -0.47 -7.13
N SER A 331 33.00 0.08 -8.10
CA SER A 331 32.45 0.94 -9.16
C SER A 331 31.56 0.19 -10.15
N GLU A 332 31.86 -1.08 -10.44
CA GLU A 332 31.00 -2.00 -11.21
C GLU A 332 29.76 -2.45 -10.40
N GLU A 333 29.87 -2.63 -9.08
CA GLU A 333 28.74 -2.93 -8.20
C GLU A 333 27.80 -1.73 -8.00
N LEU A 334 28.33 -0.51 -7.92
CA LEU A 334 27.51 0.72 -7.90
C LEU A 334 26.88 1.04 -9.26
N TYR A 335 27.56 0.70 -10.36
CA TYR A 335 26.94 0.81 -11.69
C TYR A 335 25.77 -0.17 -11.86
N ARG A 336 25.82 -1.34 -11.18
CA ARG A 336 24.67 -2.25 -11.06
C ARG A 336 23.60 -1.77 -10.07
N ALA A 337 23.99 -1.11 -8.98
CA ALA A 337 23.05 -0.58 -7.98
C ALA A 337 22.33 0.72 -8.40
N ASN A 338 22.88 1.45 -9.38
CA ASN A 338 22.23 2.60 -10.03
C ASN A 338 21.23 2.21 -11.13
N LEU A 339 21.04 0.92 -11.39
CA LEU A 339 19.77 0.44 -11.93
C LEU A 339 18.80 0.44 -10.74
N THR A 340 17.76 1.27 -10.78
CA THR A 340 16.63 1.28 -9.84
C THR A 340 16.03 -0.11 -9.69
N GLN A 341 16.62 -0.96 -8.83
CA GLN A 341 16.19 -2.33 -8.63
C GLN A 341 15.15 -2.33 -7.53
N SER A 342 13.88 -2.38 -7.90
CA SER A 342 12.80 -2.67 -6.95
C SER A 342 12.87 -4.14 -6.57
N TYR A 343 12.95 -4.44 -5.27
CA TYR A 343 12.77 -5.80 -4.77
C TYR A 343 11.27 -6.06 -4.61
N PRO A 344 10.72 -7.12 -5.22
CA PRO A 344 9.31 -7.40 -5.08
C PRO A 344 9.02 -7.91 -3.67
N VAL A 345 8.06 -7.30 -3.00
CA VAL A 345 7.64 -7.70 -1.66
C VAL A 345 6.47 -8.68 -1.73
N GLY A 346 6.44 -9.64 -0.81
CA GLY A 346 5.32 -10.57 -0.63
C GLY A 346 4.35 -10.04 0.41
N VAL A 347 3.08 -9.89 0.03
CA VAL A 347 2.04 -9.32 0.89
C VAL A 347 0.93 -10.32 1.13
N ASP A 348 0.70 -10.62 2.41
CA ASP A 348 -0.52 -11.26 2.89
C ASP A 348 -1.55 -10.17 3.20
N PHE A 349 -2.49 -9.94 2.29
CA PHE A 349 -3.64 -9.08 2.53
C PHE A 349 -4.72 -9.88 3.25
N GLY A 350 -4.58 -10.11 4.56
CA GLY A 350 -5.55 -10.89 5.34
C GLY A 350 -6.84 -10.13 5.68
N THR A 351 -7.89 -10.85 6.11
CA THR A 351 -9.20 -10.24 6.46
C THR A 351 -9.13 -9.34 7.69
N ALA A 352 -8.41 -9.78 8.72
CA ALA A 352 -8.26 -9.04 9.97
C ALA A 352 -6.93 -8.29 10.05
N ASN A 353 -5.87 -8.82 9.43
CA ASN A 353 -4.55 -8.22 9.47
C ASN A 353 -3.81 -8.50 8.18
N CYS A 354 -2.95 -7.57 7.82
CA CYS A 354 -2.00 -7.73 6.74
C CYS A 354 -0.59 -7.93 7.28
N ARG A 355 0.24 -8.61 6.48
CA ARG A 355 1.65 -8.84 6.76
C ARG A 355 2.45 -8.69 5.46
N ILE A 356 3.70 -8.30 5.61
CA ILE A 356 4.61 -8.10 4.48
C ILE A 356 5.95 -8.75 4.78
N SER A 357 6.51 -9.42 3.77
CA SER A 357 7.82 -10.06 3.82
C SER A 357 8.58 -9.78 2.53
N TRP A 358 9.89 -9.95 2.57
CA TRP A 358 10.75 -9.83 1.39
C TRP A 358 11.89 -10.82 1.45
N VAL A 359 12.49 -11.12 0.31
CA VAL A 359 13.74 -11.87 0.21
C VAL A 359 14.87 -10.86 0.09
N ASN A 360 15.77 -10.85 1.07
CA ASN A 360 16.90 -9.93 1.05
C ASN A 360 17.96 -10.36 0.02
N THR A 361 18.99 -9.53 -0.17
CA THR A 361 20.07 -9.78 -1.15
C THR A 361 20.87 -11.05 -0.91
N ASN A 362 20.76 -11.66 0.28
CA ASN A 362 21.42 -12.92 0.61
C ASN A 362 20.50 -14.14 0.37
N GLY A 363 19.33 -13.95 -0.23
CA GLY A 363 18.34 -15.00 -0.47
C GLY A 363 17.55 -15.42 0.77
N SER A 364 17.62 -14.66 1.87
CA SER A 364 16.88 -14.97 3.11
C SER A 364 15.58 -14.20 3.17
N CYS A 365 14.47 -14.90 3.36
CA CYS A 365 13.16 -14.29 3.56
C CYS A 365 13.04 -13.71 4.99
N GLN A 366 12.61 -12.45 5.10
CA GLN A 366 12.45 -11.72 6.36
C GLN A 366 11.09 -11.00 6.40
N PRO A 367 10.41 -10.96 7.56
CA PRO A 367 9.24 -10.10 7.74
C PRO A 367 9.65 -8.64 7.75
N ILE A 368 8.75 -7.77 7.29
CA ILE A 368 8.89 -6.32 7.36
C ILE A 368 7.96 -5.81 8.47
N LEU A 369 8.51 -4.97 9.35
CA LEU A 369 7.75 -4.32 10.41
C LEU A 369 7.11 -3.04 9.88
N ASP A 370 5.90 -2.73 10.37
CA ASP A 370 5.23 -1.48 10.05
C ASP A 370 5.87 -0.28 10.76
N GLY A 371 5.35 0.93 10.48
CA GLY A 371 5.86 2.17 11.08
C GLY A 371 5.74 2.26 12.61
N ASP A 372 4.97 1.37 13.25
CA ASP A 372 4.84 1.29 14.71
C ASP A 372 5.71 0.14 15.30
N GLY A 373 6.47 -0.57 14.45
CA GLY A 373 7.38 -1.65 14.83
C GLY A 373 6.71 -3.02 14.93
N ASP A 374 5.46 -3.17 14.48
CA ASP A 374 4.70 -4.41 14.55
C ASP A 374 4.80 -5.17 13.21
N ALA A 375 4.99 -6.49 13.24
CA ALA A 375 4.98 -7.35 12.04
C ALA A 375 3.56 -7.59 11.47
N ARG A 376 2.54 -7.04 12.13
CA ARG A 376 1.12 -7.30 11.88
C ARG A 376 0.39 -5.96 11.86
N THR A 377 -0.05 -5.55 10.68
CA THR A 377 -0.84 -4.33 10.51
C THR A 377 -2.33 -4.70 10.47
N PRO A 378 -3.19 -4.17 11.36
CA PRO A 378 -4.63 -4.41 11.28
C PRO A 378 -5.21 -4.00 9.92
N SER A 379 -6.12 -4.81 9.37
CA SER A 379 -6.81 -4.54 8.09
C SER A 379 -7.97 -3.56 8.30
N THR A 380 -7.67 -2.41 8.87
CA THR A 380 -8.63 -1.39 9.28
C THR A 380 -8.25 -0.05 8.67
N VAL A 381 -9.24 0.62 8.10
CA VAL A 381 -9.12 1.99 7.59
C VAL A 381 -10.11 2.88 8.33
N LEU A 382 -9.66 4.08 8.69
CA LEU A 382 -10.50 5.14 9.23
C LEU A 382 -10.41 6.31 8.26
N VAL A 383 -11.50 6.69 7.62
CA VAL A 383 -11.55 7.81 6.68
C VAL A 383 -12.58 8.82 7.18
N VAL A 384 -12.12 9.87 7.86
CA VAL A 384 -12.96 11.01 8.26
C VAL A 384 -13.09 11.97 7.06
N ASP A 385 -11.97 12.33 6.46
CA ASP A 385 -11.85 12.95 5.14
C ASP A 385 -10.47 12.64 4.52
N ALA A 386 -10.16 13.20 3.36
CA ALA A 386 -8.91 12.93 2.65
C ALA A 386 -7.64 13.42 3.39
N MET A 387 -7.78 14.35 4.33
CA MET A 387 -6.70 14.92 5.14
C MET A 387 -6.63 14.26 6.53
N ASP A 388 -7.72 13.65 6.98
CA ASP A 388 -7.82 12.94 8.24
C ASP A 388 -8.19 11.47 8.03
N THR A 389 -7.20 10.69 7.60
CA THR A 389 -7.28 9.24 7.42
C THR A 389 -6.25 8.54 8.31
N ALA A 390 -6.61 7.39 8.86
CA ALA A 390 -5.69 6.51 9.55
C ALA A 390 -5.83 5.08 9.02
N ILE A 391 -4.74 4.33 9.05
CA ILE A 391 -4.68 2.94 8.59
C ILE A 391 -4.02 2.10 9.68
N GLY A 392 -4.46 0.85 9.83
CA GLY A 392 -3.86 -0.09 10.77
C GLY A 392 -4.13 0.26 12.23
N LYS A 393 -3.09 0.15 13.07
CA LYS A 393 -3.18 0.34 14.52
C LYS A 393 -3.77 1.70 14.89
N ARG A 394 -3.33 2.77 14.22
CA ARG A 394 -3.86 4.12 14.43
C ARG A 394 -5.35 4.23 14.10
N ALA A 395 -5.85 3.50 13.09
CA ALA A 395 -7.27 3.47 12.77
C ALA A 395 -8.07 2.78 13.89
N VAL A 396 -7.55 1.67 14.41
CA VAL A 396 -8.15 0.94 15.54
C VAL A 396 -8.18 1.79 16.81
N GLU A 397 -7.09 2.47 17.15
CA GLU A 397 -7.00 3.33 18.34
C GLU A 397 -7.99 4.50 18.28
N ARG A 398 -8.15 5.11 17.10
CA ARG A 398 -9.08 6.21 16.86
C ARG A 398 -10.54 5.78 16.69
N SER A 399 -10.81 4.47 16.72
CA SER A 399 -12.12 3.93 16.39
C SER A 399 -13.21 4.26 17.40
N GLY A 400 -12.87 4.44 18.67
CA GLY A 400 -13.86 4.66 19.74
C GLY A 400 -14.74 5.90 19.53
N GLU A 401 -14.22 6.93 18.85
CA GLU A 401 -14.90 8.21 18.65
C GLU A 401 -15.48 8.38 17.23
N ASN A 402 -15.10 7.51 16.28
CA ASN A 402 -15.36 7.70 14.84
C ASN A 402 -15.88 6.42 14.15
N LEU A 403 -16.77 5.68 14.81
CA LEU A 403 -17.30 4.39 14.35
C LEU A 403 -17.98 4.43 12.97
N ALA A 404 -18.55 5.58 12.58
CA ALA A 404 -19.18 5.76 11.26
C ALA A 404 -18.16 5.98 10.12
N CYS A 405 -16.87 6.13 10.46
CA CYS A 405 -15.79 6.43 9.53
C CYS A 405 -14.85 5.24 9.34
N ILE A 406 -15.27 4.01 9.69
CA ILE A 406 -14.41 2.82 9.69
C ILE A 406 -14.77 1.82 8.61
N GLY A 407 -13.74 1.34 7.92
CA GLY A 407 -13.77 0.12 7.12
C GLY A 407 -12.96 -0.99 7.79
N GLU A 408 -13.56 -2.16 7.94
CA GLU A 408 -12.96 -3.39 8.49
C GLU A 408 -13.35 -4.56 7.56
N GLU A 409 -12.61 -5.68 7.61
CA GLU A 409 -12.90 -6.88 6.81
C GLU A 409 -13.03 -6.64 5.30
N ILE A 410 -12.34 -5.63 4.77
CA ILE A 410 -12.43 -5.17 3.37
C ILE A 410 -12.28 -6.34 2.38
N LYS A 411 -11.41 -7.30 2.70
CA LYS A 411 -11.17 -8.52 1.91
C LYS A 411 -12.45 -9.32 1.60
N ARG A 412 -13.41 -9.40 2.52
CA ARG A 412 -14.69 -10.14 2.34
C ARG A 412 -15.57 -9.54 1.24
N TYR A 413 -15.35 -8.28 0.92
CA TYR A 413 -16.15 -7.53 -0.04
C TYR A 413 -15.45 -7.31 -1.37
N VAL A 414 -14.19 -7.73 -1.50
CA VAL A 414 -13.46 -7.67 -2.77
C VAL A 414 -14.22 -8.46 -3.83
N GLY A 415 -14.43 -7.83 -4.99
CA GLY A 415 -15.24 -8.38 -6.08
C GLY A 415 -16.73 -8.03 -6.02
N ARG A 416 -17.19 -7.30 -4.98
CA ARG A 416 -18.52 -6.67 -4.98
C ARG A 416 -18.45 -5.24 -5.54
N ALA A 417 -19.57 -4.77 -6.08
CA ALA A 417 -19.75 -3.42 -6.59
C ALA A 417 -19.38 -2.31 -5.59
N LYS A 418 -19.84 -2.49 -4.36
CA LYS A 418 -19.73 -1.49 -3.28
C LYS A 418 -19.38 -2.18 -1.98
N TYR A 419 -18.57 -1.52 -1.18
CA TYR A 419 -18.44 -1.85 0.23
C TYR A 419 -19.79 -1.57 0.91
N PRO A 420 -20.31 -2.47 1.77
CA PRO A 420 -21.70 -2.42 2.22
C PRO A 420 -22.00 -1.26 3.17
N MET A 421 -20.97 -0.70 3.81
CA MET A 421 -21.12 0.39 4.77
C MET A 421 -20.61 1.69 4.15
N SER A 422 -21.30 2.80 4.44
CA SER A 422 -20.76 4.12 4.16
C SER A 422 -19.68 4.44 5.20
N ILE A 423 -18.57 5.02 4.75
CA ILE A 423 -17.46 5.46 5.59
C ILE A 423 -17.44 6.99 5.52
N GLY A 424 -17.74 7.66 6.63
CA GLY A 424 -17.76 9.13 6.67
C GLY A 424 -18.82 9.75 5.75
N GLY A 425 -19.95 9.04 5.52
CA GLY A 425 -21.01 9.48 4.61
C GLY A 425 -20.71 9.29 3.12
N GLN A 426 -19.59 8.65 2.76
CA GLN A 426 -19.24 8.29 1.39
C GLN A 426 -19.27 6.77 1.17
N ASN A 427 -19.48 6.36 -0.07
CA ASN A 427 -19.42 4.95 -0.48
C ASN A 427 -18.12 4.69 -1.23
N TYR A 428 -17.41 3.65 -0.82
CA TYR A 428 -16.13 3.28 -1.43
C TYR A 428 -16.23 1.94 -2.15
N PRO A 429 -15.67 1.82 -3.36
CA PRO A 429 -15.39 0.51 -3.95
C PRO A 429 -14.39 -0.25 -3.06
N PRO A 430 -14.58 -1.56 -2.81
CA PRO A 430 -13.66 -2.35 -1.99
C PRO A 430 -12.18 -2.28 -2.44
N PRO A 431 -11.84 -2.28 -3.75
CA PRO A 431 -10.46 -2.14 -4.21
C PRO A 431 -9.77 -0.83 -3.81
N VAL A 432 -10.52 0.25 -3.60
CA VAL A 432 -9.96 1.54 -3.16
C VAL A 432 -9.47 1.44 -1.72
N LEU A 433 -10.29 0.86 -0.84
CA LEU A 433 -9.93 0.66 0.56
C LEU A 433 -8.79 -0.36 0.70
N ALA A 434 -8.80 -1.40 -0.13
CA ALA A 434 -7.69 -2.35 -0.21
C ALA A 434 -6.41 -1.66 -0.72
N GLY A 435 -6.52 -0.78 -1.72
CA GLY A 435 -5.42 0.01 -2.26
C GLY A 435 -4.78 0.94 -1.22
N LEU A 436 -5.57 1.57 -0.35
CA LEU A 436 -5.04 2.33 0.80
C LEU A 436 -4.18 1.46 1.73
N LEU A 437 -4.68 0.28 2.11
CA LEU A 437 -3.94 -0.66 2.96
C LEU A 437 -2.65 -1.13 2.29
N ILE A 438 -2.71 -1.47 1.00
CA ILE A 438 -1.55 -1.90 0.21
C ILE A 438 -0.52 -0.78 0.07
N ALA A 439 -0.95 0.45 -0.22
CA ALA A 439 -0.08 1.62 -0.30
C ALA A 439 0.63 1.88 1.03
N LYS A 440 -0.08 1.73 2.16
CA LYS A 440 0.51 1.86 3.49
C LYS A 440 1.58 0.81 3.76
N MET A 441 1.31 -0.46 3.46
CA MET A 441 2.28 -1.53 3.62
C MET A 441 3.52 -1.32 2.74
N ALA A 442 3.33 -0.90 1.50
CA ALA A 442 4.44 -0.60 0.60
C ALA A 442 5.27 0.59 1.10
N SER A 443 4.64 1.65 1.60
CA SER A 443 5.34 2.79 2.23
C SER A 443 6.18 2.35 3.43
N ASP A 444 5.64 1.49 4.30
CA ASP A 444 6.40 0.95 5.43
C ASP A 444 7.58 0.09 4.96
N ALA A 445 7.37 -0.73 3.92
CA ALA A 445 8.42 -1.56 3.34
C ALA A 445 9.54 -0.76 2.68
N GLN A 446 9.27 0.44 2.15
CA GLN A 446 10.30 1.28 1.52
C GLN A 446 11.47 1.59 2.47
N ARG A 447 11.22 1.68 3.77
CA ARG A 447 12.27 1.90 4.79
C ARG A 447 13.25 0.74 4.89
N VAL A 448 12.85 -0.47 4.49
CA VAL A 448 13.64 -1.69 4.59
C VAL A 448 14.24 -2.08 3.25
N VAL A 449 13.45 -2.00 2.16
CA VAL A 449 13.83 -2.53 0.84
C VAL A 449 14.25 -1.45 -0.16
N GLY A 450 14.25 -0.18 0.24
CA GLY A 450 14.47 0.95 -0.66
C GLY A 450 13.23 1.24 -1.51
N GLN A 451 13.39 1.33 -2.84
CA GLN A 451 12.23 1.58 -3.70
C GLN A 451 11.32 0.35 -3.78
N CYS A 452 10.16 0.41 -3.13
CA CYS A 452 9.12 -0.62 -3.21
C CYS A 452 8.09 -0.23 -4.27
N LYS A 453 8.27 -0.71 -5.50
CA LYS A 453 7.29 -0.57 -6.60
C LYS A 453 6.62 -1.88 -6.95
N GLN A 454 7.25 -3.00 -6.68
CA GLN A 454 6.78 -4.32 -7.12
C GLN A 454 6.21 -5.13 -5.96
N VAL A 455 5.05 -5.76 -6.16
CA VAL A 455 4.39 -6.58 -5.14
C VAL A 455 3.86 -7.89 -5.70
N VAL A 456 3.96 -8.95 -4.90
CA VAL A 456 3.16 -10.17 -5.04
C VAL A 456 2.11 -10.16 -3.94
N LEU A 457 0.85 -10.36 -4.32
CA LEU A 457 -0.25 -10.50 -3.36
C LEU A 457 -0.66 -11.96 -3.22
N ALA A 458 -0.77 -12.41 -1.98
CA ALA A 458 -1.48 -13.63 -1.65
C ALA A 458 -3.00 -13.38 -1.68
N VAL A 459 -3.73 -14.26 -2.37
CA VAL A 459 -5.20 -14.20 -2.48
C VAL A 459 -5.83 -15.54 -2.12
N PRO A 460 -7.08 -15.57 -1.62
CA PRO A 460 -7.72 -16.82 -1.26
C PRO A 460 -7.82 -17.77 -2.45
N THR A 461 -7.64 -19.07 -2.18
CA THR A 461 -7.55 -20.05 -3.26
C THR A 461 -8.86 -20.17 -4.04
N TYR A 462 -10.02 -19.95 -3.40
CA TYR A 462 -11.33 -19.93 -4.07
C TYR A 462 -11.62 -18.66 -4.89
N PHE A 463 -10.75 -17.64 -4.87
CA PHE A 463 -10.98 -16.42 -5.65
C PHE A 463 -11.06 -16.74 -7.14
N GLY A 464 -12.22 -16.43 -7.73
CA GLY A 464 -12.49 -16.49 -9.17
C GLY A 464 -12.00 -15.24 -9.93
N ALA A 465 -12.49 -15.05 -11.16
CA ALA A 465 -11.98 -14.00 -12.04
C ALA A 465 -12.20 -12.57 -11.48
N VAL A 466 -13.42 -12.27 -11.00
CA VAL A 466 -13.80 -10.92 -10.52
C VAL A 466 -12.99 -10.45 -9.31
N PRO A 467 -12.91 -11.19 -8.19
CA PRO A 467 -12.14 -10.73 -7.03
C PRO A 467 -10.63 -10.66 -7.30
N ARG A 468 -10.08 -11.50 -8.19
CA ARG A 468 -8.67 -11.39 -8.61
C ARG A 468 -8.40 -10.09 -9.37
N GLU A 469 -9.28 -9.74 -10.31
CA GLU A 469 -9.19 -8.47 -11.04
C GLU A 469 -9.33 -7.27 -10.10
N ALA A 470 -10.26 -7.35 -9.14
CA ALA A 470 -10.43 -6.33 -8.10
C ALA A 470 -9.16 -6.13 -7.26
N MET A 471 -8.41 -7.19 -6.93
CA MET A 471 -7.11 -7.07 -6.26
C MET A 471 -6.03 -6.48 -7.17
N GLN A 472 -6.05 -6.77 -8.47
CA GLN A 472 -5.15 -6.12 -9.45
C GLN A 472 -5.39 -4.60 -9.46
N HIS A 473 -6.65 -4.18 -9.52
CA HIS A 473 -7.02 -2.77 -9.43
C HIS A 473 -6.59 -2.14 -8.10
N ALA A 474 -6.68 -2.86 -6.98
CA ALA A 474 -6.23 -2.35 -5.69
C ALA A 474 -4.72 -2.03 -5.68
N VAL A 475 -3.90 -2.86 -6.33
CA VAL A 475 -2.45 -2.62 -6.48
C VAL A 475 -2.17 -1.43 -7.39
N GLU A 476 -2.89 -1.31 -8.49
CA GLU A 476 -2.77 -0.17 -9.41
C GLU A 476 -3.17 1.15 -8.74
N ILE A 477 -4.27 1.13 -7.97
CA ILE A 477 -4.73 2.25 -7.14
C ILE A 477 -3.68 2.61 -6.07
N ALA A 478 -2.97 1.62 -5.52
CA ALA A 478 -1.87 1.84 -4.58
C ALA A 478 -0.61 2.45 -5.23
N GLY A 479 -0.58 2.60 -6.56
CA GLY A 479 0.56 3.13 -7.31
C GLY A 479 1.72 2.13 -7.47
N LEU A 480 1.43 0.82 -7.41
CA LEU A 480 2.41 -0.26 -7.46
C LEU A 480 2.24 -1.14 -8.72
N ASP A 481 3.28 -1.89 -9.04
CA ASP A 481 3.33 -2.89 -10.10
C ASP A 481 3.07 -4.29 -9.51
N LEU A 482 2.05 -4.97 -10.03
CA LEU A 482 1.76 -6.34 -9.63
C LEU A 482 2.67 -7.34 -10.37
N VAL A 483 3.56 -8.00 -9.64
CA VAL A 483 4.42 -9.08 -10.17
C VAL A 483 3.65 -10.39 -10.30
N GLY A 484 2.74 -10.67 -9.37
CA GLY A 484 1.88 -11.84 -9.44
C GLY A 484 0.85 -11.93 -8.33
N LEU A 485 -0.20 -12.71 -8.60
CA LEU A 485 -1.11 -13.20 -7.56
C LEU A 485 -0.74 -14.65 -7.26
N VAL A 486 -0.53 -14.95 -5.98
CA VAL A 486 -0.30 -16.32 -5.50
C VAL A 486 -1.48 -16.76 -4.65
N ASP A 487 -1.92 -18.00 -4.80
CA ASP A 487 -2.97 -18.55 -3.96
C ASP A 487 -2.43 -18.73 -2.53
N GLU A 488 -3.19 -18.38 -1.49
CA GLU A 488 -2.74 -18.46 -0.09
C GLU A 488 -2.32 -19.88 0.30
N SER A 489 -3.02 -20.91 -0.20
CA SER A 489 -2.63 -22.29 0.02
C SER A 489 -1.29 -22.65 -0.64
N VAL A 490 -1.01 -22.08 -1.82
CA VAL A 490 0.28 -22.24 -2.51
C VAL A 490 1.37 -21.49 -1.75
N ALA A 491 1.10 -20.27 -1.28
CA ALA A 491 2.04 -19.50 -0.47
C ALA A 491 2.41 -20.26 0.82
N ASN A 492 1.43 -20.83 1.53
CA ASN A 492 1.66 -21.67 2.71
C ASN A 492 2.59 -22.86 2.41
N ALA A 493 2.35 -23.58 1.31
CA ALA A 493 3.21 -24.68 0.89
C ALA A 493 4.62 -24.22 0.48
N VAL A 494 4.74 -23.11 -0.27
CA VAL A 494 6.03 -22.50 -0.63
C VAL A 494 6.81 -22.09 0.61
N ALA A 495 6.15 -21.52 1.62
CA ALA A 495 6.78 -21.13 2.88
C ALA A 495 7.27 -22.33 3.69
N PHE A 496 6.50 -23.42 3.70
CA PHE A 496 6.85 -24.66 4.38
C PHE A 496 8.09 -25.33 3.79
N TYR A 497 8.20 -25.37 2.46
CA TYR A 497 9.39 -25.90 1.77
C TYR A 497 10.48 -24.86 1.51
N ASP A 498 10.35 -23.64 2.05
CA ASP A 498 11.31 -22.55 1.89
C ASP A 498 11.67 -22.25 0.42
N GLY A 499 10.66 -22.25 -0.46
CA GLY A 499 10.84 -22.00 -1.90
C GLY A 499 11.35 -23.20 -2.68
N ALA A 500 11.55 -24.36 -2.05
CA ALA A 500 11.96 -25.61 -2.66
C ALA A 500 10.80 -26.61 -2.78
N VAL A 501 11.11 -27.86 -3.11
CA VAL A 501 10.20 -29.02 -3.08
C VAL A 501 10.92 -30.23 -2.51
N PRO A 502 10.19 -31.19 -1.92
CA PRO A 502 10.78 -32.41 -1.40
C PRO A 502 11.38 -33.27 -2.53
N ALA A 503 12.34 -34.13 -2.19
CA ALA A 503 12.99 -35.03 -3.14
C ALA A 503 12.04 -36.13 -3.65
N GLU A 504 11.24 -36.69 -2.74
CA GLU A 504 10.18 -37.63 -3.06
C GLU A 504 8.86 -36.89 -3.30
N VAL A 505 8.02 -37.45 -4.17
CA VAL A 505 6.71 -36.88 -4.45
C VAL A 505 5.77 -37.20 -3.29
N GLU A 506 5.24 -36.17 -2.64
CA GLU A 506 4.26 -36.30 -1.57
C GLU A 506 2.98 -35.52 -1.91
N ASN A 507 1.83 -36.08 -1.50
CA ASN A 507 0.54 -35.38 -1.56
C ASN A 507 0.32 -34.66 -0.24
N VAL A 508 0.07 -33.35 -0.32
CA VAL A 508 -0.07 -32.45 0.82
C VAL A 508 -1.44 -31.80 0.78
N VAL A 509 -2.13 -31.74 1.90
CA VAL A 509 -3.35 -30.96 2.05
C VAL A 509 -3.05 -29.71 2.85
N VAL A 510 -3.32 -28.53 2.30
CA VAL A 510 -3.23 -27.26 3.01
C VAL A 510 -4.63 -26.87 3.46
N VAL A 511 -4.81 -26.61 4.76
CA VAL A 511 -6.03 -26.11 5.37
C VAL A 511 -5.70 -24.76 6.03
N ASP A 512 -6.18 -23.66 5.47
CA ASP A 512 -5.96 -22.32 6.00
C ASP A 512 -7.29 -21.73 6.49
N ILE A 513 -7.45 -21.69 7.81
CA ILE A 513 -8.62 -21.10 8.46
C ILE A 513 -8.24 -19.77 9.10
N GLY A 514 -8.52 -18.71 8.34
CA GLY A 514 -8.20 -17.34 8.71
C GLY A 514 -9.24 -16.72 9.63
N ALA A 515 -9.16 -15.39 9.77
CA ALA A 515 -10.11 -14.64 10.58
C ALA A 515 -11.54 -14.68 10.01
N GLY A 516 -11.74 -14.81 8.70
CA GLY A 516 -13.08 -14.78 8.13
C GLY A 516 -13.28 -15.64 6.89
N LYS A 517 -12.38 -16.60 6.64
CA LYS A 517 -12.47 -17.52 5.50
C LYS A 517 -11.74 -18.84 5.78
N LEU A 518 -12.13 -19.86 5.04
CA LEU A 518 -11.46 -21.16 4.96
C LEU A 518 -10.97 -21.36 3.53
N ASP A 519 -9.69 -21.67 3.35
CA ASP A 519 -9.15 -22.21 2.10
C ASP A 519 -8.67 -23.62 2.31
N VAL A 520 -8.95 -24.51 1.37
CA VAL A 520 -8.39 -25.85 1.33
C VAL A 520 -7.85 -26.15 -0.06
N ALA A 521 -6.66 -26.74 -0.12
CA ALA A 521 -6.08 -27.21 -1.37
C ALA A 521 -5.36 -28.55 -1.17
N ALA A 522 -5.54 -29.45 -2.13
CA ALA A 522 -4.73 -30.66 -2.26
C ALA A 522 -3.63 -30.40 -3.30
N LEU A 523 -2.39 -30.64 -2.92
CA LEU A 523 -1.21 -30.41 -3.74
C LEU A 523 -0.37 -31.68 -3.87
N GLN A 524 0.33 -31.79 -4.98
CA GLN A 524 1.42 -32.73 -5.16
C GLN A 524 2.74 -31.95 -5.21
N CYS A 525 3.64 -32.25 -4.28
CA CYS A 525 4.92 -31.58 -4.10
C CYS A 525 6.06 -32.56 -4.34
N GLY A 526 6.98 -32.23 -5.24
CA GLY A 526 8.17 -33.05 -5.54
C GLY A 526 8.52 -33.03 -7.01
N ALA A 527 9.58 -33.75 -7.40
CA ALA A 527 10.05 -33.81 -8.79
C ALA A 527 10.25 -32.43 -9.46
N GLY A 528 10.68 -31.43 -8.68
CA GLY A 528 10.90 -30.06 -9.16
C GLY A 528 9.62 -29.21 -9.32
N ALA A 529 8.46 -29.66 -8.85
CA ALA A 529 7.20 -28.94 -8.98
C ALA A 529 6.32 -28.98 -7.73
N LEU A 530 5.51 -27.93 -7.57
CA LEU A 530 4.39 -27.83 -6.66
C LEU A 530 3.14 -27.65 -7.52
N THR A 531 2.31 -28.70 -7.56
CA THR A 531 1.13 -28.76 -8.44
C THR A 531 -0.13 -28.82 -7.60
N VAL A 532 -1.03 -27.85 -7.78
CA VAL A 532 -2.37 -27.90 -7.17
C VAL A 532 -3.21 -28.91 -7.95
N LEU A 533 -3.80 -29.87 -7.25
CA LEU A 533 -4.66 -30.91 -7.83
C LEU A 533 -6.13 -30.50 -7.81
N SER A 534 -6.56 -29.92 -6.69
CA SER A 534 -7.89 -29.36 -6.48
C SER A 534 -7.82 -28.34 -5.37
N SER A 535 -8.70 -27.34 -5.41
CA SER A 535 -8.87 -26.38 -4.34
C SER A 535 -10.32 -25.93 -4.18
N ASP A 536 -10.67 -25.53 -2.96
CA ASP A 536 -11.94 -24.91 -2.65
C ASP A 536 -11.82 -24.02 -1.42
N GLY A 537 -12.91 -23.37 -1.04
CA GLY A 537 -12.95 -22.61 0.19
C GLY A 537 -14.29 -21.94 0.42
N ASP A 538 -14.38 -21.27 1.56
CA ASP A 538 -15.61 -20.64 2.03
C ASP A 538 -15.30 -19.23 2.56
N PRO A 539 -15.83 -18.16 1.92
CA PRO A 539 -15.65 -16.77 2.35
C PRO A 539 -16.37 -16.41 3.66
N HIS A 540 -17.19 -17.32 4.19
CA HIS A 540 -18.02 -17.16 5.39
C HIS A 540 -17.84 -18.36 6.34
N LEU A 541 -16.57 -18.74 6.55
CA LEU A 541 -16.17 -19.78 7.48
C LEU A 541 -14.75 -19.54 8.02
N GLY A 542 -14.62 -18.71 9.04
CA GLY A 542 -13.37 -18.42 9.74
C GLY A 542 -13.60 -18.03 11.20
N GLY A 543 -12.58 -17.47 11.84
CA GLY A 543 -12.64 -17.09 13.26
C GLY A 543 -13.84 -16.23 13.68
N VAL A 544 -14.25 -15.29 12.83
CA VAL A 544 -15.39 -14.39 13.06
C VAL A 544 -16.70 -15.15 13.18
N ASP A 545 -16.88 -16.24 12.42
CA ASP A 545 -18.09 -17.05 12.49
C ASP A 545 -18.19 -17.80 13.84
N PHE A 546 -17.06 -18.11 14.48
CA PHE A 546 -17.02 -18.59 15.88
C PHE A 546 -17.19 -17.46 16.90
N ASP A 547 -16.73 -16.25 16.58
CA ASP A 547 -16.98 -15.07 17.41
C ASP A 547 -18.49 -14.75 17.46
N GLU A 548 -19.21 -14.92 16.35
CA GLU A 548 -20.67 -14.78 16.26
C GLU A 548 -21.41 -15.79 17.14
N VAL A 549 -20.96 -17.05 17.20
CA VAL A 549 -21.49 -18.05 18.15
C VAL A 549 -21.39 -17.57 19.60
N LEU A 550 -20.27 -16.94 19.98
CA LEU A 550 -20.12 -16.34 21.31
C LEU A 550 -21.01 -15.11 21.50
N VAL A 551 -21.16 -14.26 20.48
CA VAL A 551 -22.05 -13.10 20.50
C VAL A 551 -23.49 -13.54 20.77
N ASP A 552 -23.96 -14.59 20.10
CA ASP A 552 -25.32 -15.10 20.27
C ASP A 552 -25.50 -15.73 21.65
N LEU A 553 -24.56 -16.58 22.10
CA LEU A 553 -24.58 -17.16 23.44
C LEU A 553 -24.68 -16.09 24.54
N ILE A 554 -23.87 -15.04 24.44
CA ILE A 554 -23.88 -13.95 25.42
C ILE A 554 -25.14 -13.10 25.28
N GLY A 555 -25.55 -12.77 24.06
CA GLY A 555 -26.73 -11.96 23.77
C GLY A 555 -28.00 -12.59 24.32
N GLU A 556 -28.24 -13.86 24.01
CA GLU A 556 -29.38 -14.62 24.52
C GLU A 556 -29.39 -14.71 26.04
N GLY A 557 -28.22 -14.97 26.65
CA GLY A 557 -28.11 -15.04 28.10
C GLY A 557 -28.33 -13.69 28.80
N LEU A 558 -27.93 -12.57 28.19
CA LEU A 558 -28.22 -11.23 28.70
C LEU A 558 -29.71 -10.87 28.55
N VAL A 559 -30.36 -11.30 27.48
CA VAL A 559 -31.82 -11.16 27.32
C VAL A 559 -32.54 -11.94 28.41
N ALA A 560 -32.15 -13.19 28.65
CA ALA A 560 -32.75 -14.02 29.69
C ALA A 560 -32.54 -13.46 31.10
N ALA A 561 -31.33 -12.97 31.42
CA ALA A 561 -30.98 -12.51 32.77
C ALA A 561 -31.39 -11.05 33.06
N TYR A 562 -31.43 -10.19 32.05
CA TYR A 562 -31.59 -8.74 32.22
C TYR A 562 -32.60 -8.08 31.28
N GLY A 563 -33.23 -8.83 30.35
CA GLY A 563 -34.16 -8.27 29.36
C GLY A 563 -33.51 -7.31 28.38
N TYR A 564 -32.19 -7.41 28.17
CA TYR A 564 -31.41 -6.48 27.37
C TYR A 564 -30.61 -7.23 26.31
N ASP A 565 -30.83 -6.88 25.03
CA ASP A 565 -30.06 -7.40 23.91
C ASP A 565 -29.03 -6.36 23.42
N PRO A 566 -27.71 -6.56 23.66
CA PRO A 566 -26.69 -5.67 23.15
C PRO A 566 -26.60 -5.65 21.61
N ARG A 567 -27.10 -6.69 20.92
CA ARG A 567 -27.07 -6.78 19.45
C ARG A 567 -28.03 -5.79 18.79
N GLY A 568 -29.06 -5.33 19.50
CA GLY A 568 -30.03 -4.37 18.99
C GLY A 568 -29.52 -2.93 18.84
N LYS A 569 -28.33 -2.61 19.35
CA LYS A 569 -27.70 -1.28 19.22
C LYS A 569 -26.29 -1.42 18.62
N GLU A 570 -26.05 -0.75 17.49
CA GLU A 570 -24.81 -0.89 16.71
C GLU A 570 -23.52 -0.76 17.54
N LEU A 571 -23.44 0.26 18.40
CA LEU A 571 -22.28 0.47 19.27
C LEU A 571 -22.03 -0.72 20.22
N HIS A 572 -23.09 -1.22 20.86
CA HIS A 572 -22.99 -2.30 21.84
C HIS A 572 -22.74 -3.65 21.16
N ALA A 573 -23.32 -3.87 19.98
CA ALA A 573 -23.05 -5.04 19.15
C ALA A 573 -21.57 -5.11 18.77
N ARG A 574 -20.97 -4.00 18.32
CA ARG A 574 -19.53 -3.93 18.00
C ARG A 574 -18.64 -4.13 19.22
N GLN A 575 -19.00 -3.57 20.38
CA GLN A 575 -18.26 -3.79 21.62
C GLN A 575 -18.31 -5.25 22.06
N LEU A 576 -19.49 -5.89 21.97
CA LEU A 576 -19.66 -7.30 22.28
C LEU A 576 -18.83 -8.17 21.33
N LEU A 577 -18.92 -7.95 20.02
CA LEU A 577 -18.15 -8.68 19.02
C LEU A 577 -16.64 -8.60 19.28
N ARG A 578 -16.11 -7.40 19.57
CA ARG A 578 -14.69 -7.23 19.95
C ARG A 578 -14.32 -8.02 21.21
N GLY A 579 -15.21 -8.04 22.20
CA GLY A 579 -15.05 -8.86 23.42
C GLY A 579 -15.05 -10.36 23.12
N CYS A 580 -15.95 -10.82 22.25
CA CYS A 580 -16.05 -12.21 21.81
C CYS A 580 -14.81 -12.68 21.05
N LYS A 581 -14.23 -11.82 20.20
CA LYS A 581 -12.96 -12.12 19.54
C LYS A 581 -11.82 -12.42 20.51
N GLY A 582 -11.64 -11.55 21.51
CA GLY A 582 -10.66 -11.78 22.57
C GLY A 582 -11.00 -13.00 23.45
N ALA A 583 -12.28 -13.29 23.61
CA ALA A 583 -12.75 -14.48 24.33
C ALA A 583 -12.38 -15.78 23.60
N ARG A 584 -12.66 -15.89 22.30
CA ARG A 584 -12.30 -17.04 21.46
C ARG A 584 -10.79 -17.31 21.47
N GLU A 585 -9.98 -16.27 21.30
CA GLU A 585 -8.51 -16.39 21.33
C GLU A 585 -8.03 -16.97 22.67
N ARG A 586 -8.51 -16.43 23.79
CA ARG A 586 -8.16 -16.96 25.12
C ARG A 586 -8.69 -18.37 25.38
N LEU A 587 -9.91 -18.68 24.91
CA LEU A 587 -10.48 -20.03 24.99
C LEU A 587 -9.68 -21.04 24.17
N SER A 588 -8.84 -20.63 23.22
CA SER A 588 -7.94 -21.55 22.51
C SER A 588 -6.81 -22.06 23.42
N GLU A 589 -6.46 -21.30 24.47
CA GLU A 589 -5.38 -21.63 25.40
C GLU A 589 -5.91 -22.25 26.69
N VAL A 590 -6.98 -21.68 27.26
CA VAL A 590 -7.56 -22.12 28.54
C VAL A 590 -9.00 -22.65 28.37
N GLU A 591 -9.44 -23.48 29.32
CA GLU A 591 -10.78 -24.09 29.28
C GLU A 591 -11.90 -23.14 29.68
N THR A 592 -11.62 -22.14 30.53
CA THR A 592 -12.62 -21.22 31.06
C THR A 592 -12.06 -19.82 31.18
N ILE A 593 -12.86 -18.83 30.82
CA ILE A 593 -12.53 -17.41 30.95
C ILE A 593 -13.70 -16.64 31.54
N LYS A 594 -13.40 -15.43 32.04
CA LYS A 594 -14.40 -14.44 32.42
C LYS A 594 -14.18 -13.18 31.59
N ILE A 595 -15.28 -12.62 31.08
CA ILE A 595 -15.31 -11.35 30.35
C ILE A 595 -16.27 -10.39 31.02
N GLN A 596 -15.99 -9.09 30.92
CA GLN A 596 -16.88 -8.03 31.38
C GLN A 596 -17.74 -7.56 30.21
N VAL A 597 -19.05 -7.47 30.44
CA VAL A 597 -20.02 -6.99 29.44
C VAL A 597 -20.81 -5.83 30.03
N GLN A 598 -20.91 -4.74 29.27
CA GLN A 598 -21.69 -3.58 29.66
C GLN A 598 -23.15 -3.76 29.29
N ILE A 599 -24.02 -3.44 30.23
CA ILE A 599 -25.47 -3.35 30.06
C ILE A 599 -25.95 -2.01 30.64
N PRO A 600 -27.18 -1.54 30.34
CA PRO A 600 -27.62 -0.22 30.77
C PRO A 600 -27.44 -0.01 32.28
N GLY A 601 -26.64 0.99 32.65
CA GLY A 601 -26.38 1.39 34.04
C GLY A 601 -25.46 0.48 34.86
N LYS A 602 -24.91 -0.61 34.31
CA LYS A 602 -23.98 -1.50 35.05
C LYS A 602 -23.06 -2.34 34.15
N THR A 603 -21.95 -2.79 34.71
CA THR A 603 -21.08 -3.81 34.10
C THR A 603 -21.33 -5.14 34.79
N THR A 604 -21.48 -6.21 34.02
CA THR A 604 -21.64 -7.59 34.53
C THR A 604 -20.55 -8.50 34.01
N THR A 605 -20.30 -9.61 34.70
CA THR A 605 -19.28 -10.59 34.31
C THR A 605 -19.94 -11.85 33.76
N VAL A 606 -19.53 -12.28 32.58
CA VAL A 606 -19.95 -13.53 31.94
C VAL A 606 -18.79 -14.53 32.01
N THR A 607 -19.08 -15.75 32.45
CA THR A 607 -18.12 -16.87 32.43
C THR A 607 -18.36 -17.70 31.18
N LEU A 608 -17.33 -17.93 30.38
CA LEU A 608 -17.37 -18.71 29.15
C LEU A 608 -16.48 -19.94 29.30
N VAL A 609 -16.96 -21.08 28.80
CA VAL A 609 -16.25 -22.36 28.82
C VAL A 609 -16.02 -22.83 27.39
N ARG A 610 -14.83 -23.36 27.09
CA ARG A 610 -14.45 -23.85 25.75
C ARG A 610 -15.43 -24.90 25.25
N GLU A 611 -15.81 -25.86 26.11
CA GLU A 611 -16.75 -26.92 25.78
C GLU A 611 -18.08 -26.38 25.23
N LYS A 612 -18.58 -25.26 25.78
CA LYS A 612 -19.83 -24.67 25.29
C LYS A 612 -19.68 -24.05 23.90
N LEU A 613 -18.54 -23.40 23.63
CA LEU A 613 -18.23 -22.92 22.28
C LEU A 613 -18.15 -24.09 21.30
N GLU A 614 -17.52 -25.19 21.69
CA GLU A 614 -17.41 -26.39 20.86
C GLU A 614 -18.77 -27.01 20.54
N GLU A 615 -19.63 -27.16 21.55
CA GLU A 615 -21.00 -27.67 21.42
C GLU A 615 -21.84 -26.84 20.45
N LEU A 616 -21.76 -25.50 20.55
CA LEU A 616 -22.55 -24.59 19.71
C LEU A 616 -21.97 -24.43 18.30
N SER A 617 -20.73 -24.86 18.06
CA SER A 617 -20.06 -24.70 16.76
C SER A 617 -20.07 -25.98 15.90
N VAL A 618 -20.87 -26.99 16.25
CA VAL A 618 -20.89 -28.29 15.55
C VAL A 618 -21.17 -28.13 14.05
N GLU A 619 -22.09 -27.25 13.66
CA GLU A 619 -22.40 -27.01 12.25
C GLU A 619 -21.23 -26.38 11.48
N LEU A 620 -20.48 -25.47 12.12
CA LEU A 620 -19.28 -24.87 11.54
C LEU A 620 -18.17 -25.93 11.37
N LEU A 621 -17.96 -26.77 12.38
CA LEU A 621 -16.98 -27.86 12.34
C LEU A 621 -17.31 -28.87 11.24
N GLU A 622 -18.58 -29.21 11.08
CA GLU A 622 -19.03 -30.14 10.05
C GLU A 622 -18.86 -29.56 8.64
N ARG A 623 -19.15 -28.27 8.44
CA ARG A 623 -18.84 -27.57 7.18
C ARG A 623 -17.36 -27.62 6.83
N ILE A 624 -16.48 -27.42 7.82
CA ILE A 624 -15.02 -27.54 7.63
C ILE A 624 -14.65 -28.96 7.18
N ARG A 625 -15.19 -29.99 7.86
CA ARG A 625 -14.94 -31.40 7.52
C ARG A 625 -15.37 -31.72 6.08
N ILE A 626 -16.60 -31.39 5.72
CA ILE A 626 -17.17 -31.64 4.39
C ILE A 626 -16.32 -30.98 3.30
N LEU A 627 -15.88 -29.73 3.52
CA LEU A 627 -15.08 -29.01 2.53
C LEU A 627 -13.69 -29.65 2.36
N ILE A 628 -13.04 -30.06 3.46
CA ILE A 628 -11.75 -30.74 3.41
C ILE A 628 -11.87 -32.07 2.64
N GLU A 629 -12.84 -32.89 2.99
CA GLU A 629 -13.07 -34.19 2.33
C GLU A 629 -13.43 -34.01 0.85
N GLY A 630 -14.25 -33.02 0.52
CA GLY A 630 -14.63 -32.71 -0.87
C GLY A 630 -13.45 -32.31 -1.76
N VAL A 631 -12.49 -31.53 -1.24
CA VAL A 631 -11.26 -31.18 -1.98
C VAL A 631 -10.39 -32.42 -2.23
N VAL A 632 -10.23 -33.28 -1.22
CA VAL A 632 -9.45 -34.52 -1.35
C VAL A 632 -10.09 -35.47 -2.37
N GLU A 633 -11.42 -35.64 -2.31
CA GLU A 633 -12.16 -36.45 -3.26
C GLU A 633 -12.05 -35.90 -4.70
N THR A 634 -12.19 -34.58 -4.87
CA THR A 634 -12.07 -33.90 -6.18
C THR A 634 -10.65 -34.03 -6.75
N ALA A 635 -9.64 -33.99 -5.88
CA ALA A 635 -8.25 -34.29 -6.24
C ALA A 635 -8.00 -35.76 -6.62
N LYS A 636 -9.03 -36.63 -6.49
CA LYS A 636 -8.97 -38.08 -6.70
C LYS A 636 -7.98 -38.77 -5.77
N LEU A 637 -7.89 -38.28 -4.54
CA LEU A 637 -7.10 -38.86 -3.47
C LEU A 637 -8.01 -39.51 -2.43
N GLN A 638 -7.46 -40.44 -1.67
CA GLN A 638 -8.02 -40.91 -0.41
C GLN A 638 -7.24 -40.29 0.75
N ALA A 639 -7.84 -40.27 1.96
CA ALA A 639 -7.14 -39.78 3.15
C ALA A 639 -5.80 -40.51 3.41
N SER A 640 -5.70 -41.79 3.03
CA SER A 640 -4.47 -42.59 3.12
C SER A 640 -3.39 -42.21 2.11
N ASP A 641 -3.75 -41.50 1.03
CA ASP A 641 -2.79 -41.04 0.01
C ASP A 641 -2.13 -39.71 0.42
N VAL A 642 -2.65 -39.04 1.45
CA VAL A 642 -2.12 -37.78 1.99
C VAL A 642 -0.96 -38.09 2.92
N HIS A 643 0.18 -37.45 2.65
CA HIS A 643 1.42 -37.66 3.40
C HIS A 643 1.55 -36.64 4.54
N LYS A 644 0.99 -35.45 4.36
CA LYS A 644 1.09 -34.35 5.31
C LYS A 644 -0.09 -33.38 5.18
N VAL A 645 -0.52 -32.81 6.31
CA VAL A 645 -1.49 -31.72 6.35
C VAL A 645 -0.80 -30.47 6.89
N LEU A 646 -0.84 -29.37 6.15
CA LEU A 646 -0.37 -28.07 6.59
C LEU A 646 -1.55 -27.25 7.07
N LEU A 647 -1.60 -26.96 8.37
CA LEU A 647 -2.68 -26.22 9.01
C LEU A 647 -2.21 -24.79 9.31
N ALA A 648 -2.90 -23.81 8.73
CA ALA A 648 -2.56 -22.39 8.78
C ALA A 648 -3.76 -21.52 9.21
N GLY A 649 -3.48 -20.23 9.42
CA GLY A 649 -4.48 -19.21 9.74
C GLY A 649 -4.81 -19.12 11.23
N GLY A 650 -5.08 -17.92 11.73
CA GLY A 650 -5.17 -17.68 13.18
C GLY A 650 -6.28 -18.45 13.91
N ALA A 651 -7.34 -18.89 13.21
CA ALA A 651 -8.40 -19.70 13.83
C ALA A 651 -7.97 -21.16 14.04
N SER A 652 -6.89 -21.61 13.39
CA SER A 652 -6.37 -22.98 13.57
C SER A 652 -5.76 -23.24 14.95
N ALA A 653 -5.53 -22.19 15.74
CA ALA A 653 -5.11 -22.32 17.13
C ALA A 653 -6.16 -23.05 18.00
N MET A 654 -7.44 -22.99 17.63
CA MET A 654 -8.55 -23.61 18.38
C MET A 654 -8.39 -25.14 18.43
N PRO A 655 -8.42 -25.77 19.63
CA PRO A 655 -8.24 -27.22 19.78
C PRO A 655 -9.27 -28.08 19.00
N MET A 656 -10.53 -27.64 18.94
CA MET A 656 -11.58 -28.28 18.13
C MET A 656 -11.25 -28.36 16.64
N ILE A 657 -10.58 -27.34 16.08
CA ILE A 657 -10.15 -27.32 14.68
C ILE A 657 -9.05 -28.35 14.43
N LYS A 658 -8.07 -28.42 15.33
CA LYS A 658 -6.99 -29.42 15.23
C LYS A 658 -7.56 -30.84 15.29
N ARG A 659 -8.57 -31.08 16.13
CA ARG A 659 -9.26 -32.37 16.22
C ARG A 659 -10.04 -32.71 14.95
N ILE A 660 -10.83 -31.79 14.40
CA ILE A 660 -11.61 -32.07 13.19
C ILE A 660 -10.69 -32.33 11.98
N VAL A 661 -9.64 -31.52 11.81
CA VAL A 661 -8.65 -31.71 10.74
C VAL A 661 -7.91 -33.04 10.91
N GLY A 662 -7.45 -33.36 12.12
CA GLY A 662 -6.79 -34.64 12.41
C GLY A 662 -7.71 -35.85 12.19
N SER A 663 -9.02 -35.71 12.43
CA SER A 663 -10.00 -36.78 12.18
C SER A 663 -10.23 -37.04 10.69
N CYS A 664 -10.05 -36.04 9.81
CA CYS A 664 -10.12 -36.21 8.36
C CYS A 664 -8.95 -37.05 7.82
N PHE A 665 -7.81 -37.08 8.54
CA PHE A 665 -6.58 -37.75 8.10
C PHE A 665 -5.95 -38.60 9.23
N PRO A 666 -6.57 -39.73 9.62
CA PRO A 666 -6.06 -40.55 10.71
C PRO A 666 -4.64 -41.07 10.44
N GLY A 667 -3.70 -40.77 11.34
CA GLY A 667 -2.30 -41.21 11.25
C GLY A 667 -1.40 -40.35 10.35
N VAL A 668 -1.94 -39.28 9.75
CA VAL A 668 -1.17 -38.31 8.97
C VAL A 668 -0.68 -37.19 9.88
N GLU A 669 0.55 -36.71 9.64
CA GLU A 669 1.12 -35.58 10.37
C GLU A 669 0.37 -34.28 10.02
N VAL A 670 -0.15 -33.59 11.06
CA VAL A 670 -0.71 -32.24 10.94
C VAL A 670 0.32 -31.23 11.43
N VAL A 671 0.92 -30.48 10.51
CA VAL A 671 1.93 -29.46 10.78
C VAL A 671 1.27 -28.10 10.90
N PHE A 672 1.46 -27.45 12.04
CA PHE A 672 0.98 -26.09 12.26
C PHE A 672 1.98 -25.08 11.66
N LEU A 673 1.50 -24.24 10.74
CA LEU A 673 2.33 -23.21 10.12
C LEU A 673 2.38 -21.93 10.96
N PRO A 674 3.52 -21.22 10.96
CA PRO A 674 3.60 -19.89 11.54
C PRO A 674 2.59 -18.93 10.91
N ASP A 675 2.17 -17.95 11.71
CA ASP A 675 1.19 -16.94 11.34
C ASP A 675 1.61 -16.10 10.10
N ASP A 676 2.90 -15.94 9.87
CA ASP A 676 3.48 -15.20 8.74
C ASP A 676 3.78 -16.07 7.51
N ALA A 677 3.41 -17.35 7.52
CA ALA A 677 3.70 -18.29 6.44
C ALA A 677 3.19 -17.80 5.06
N VAL A 678 2.00 -17.22 4.99
CA VAL A 678 1.44 -16.67 3.74
C VAL A 678 2.32 -15.55 3.19
N ALA A 679 2.71 -14.57 4.01
CA ALA A 679 3.55 -13.46 3.58
C ALA A 679 4.96 -13.94 3.18
N LYS A 680 5.55 -14.87 3.96
CA LYS A 680 6.82 -15.53 3.63
C LYS A 680 6.74 -16.24 2.28
N GLY A 681 5.69 -17.01 2.06
CA GLY A 681 5.46 -17.74 0.82
C GLY A 681 5.28 -16.83 -0.39
N ALA A 682 4.56 -15.72 -0.21
CA ALA A 682 4.40 -14.70 -1.25
C ALA A 682 5.73 -14.02 -1.61
N ALA A 683 6.62 -13.79 -0.64
CA ALA A 683 7.93 -13.20 -0.87
C ALA A 683 8.87 -14.17 -1.62
N LEU A 684 8.88 -15.45 -1.24
CA LEU A 684 9.61 -16.49 -1.96
C LEU A 684 9.07 -16.70 -3.38
N TYR A 685 7.75 -16.60 -3.56
CA TYR A 685 7.13 -16.60 -4.88
C TYR A 685 7.56 -15.39 -5.72
N ALA A 686 7.70 -14.22 -5.09
CA ALA A 686 8.16 -13.00 -5.74
C ALA A 686 9.60 -13.14 -6.25
N ASP A 687 10.50 -13.67 -5.43
CA ASP A 687 11.89 -13.98 -5.79
C ASP A 687 11.99 -14.97 -6.95
N LEU A 688 11.16 -16.03 -6.92
CA LEU A 688 11.04 -17.00 -8.01
C LEU A 688 10.63 -16.32 -9.33
N ARG A 689 9.60 -15.46 -9.29
CA ARG A 689 9.12 -14.73 -10.47
C ARG A 689 10.15 -13.74 -10.99
N GLN A 690 10.88 -13.07 -10.11
CA GLN A 690 11.94 -12.13 -10.48
C GLN A 690 13.09 -12.86 -11.19
N SER A 691 13.54 -14.00 -10.64
CA SER A 691 14.56 -14.86 -11.24
C SER A 691 14.14 -15.32 -12.64
N MET A 692 12.88 -15.78 -12.80
CA MET A 692 12.34 -16.15 -14.12
C MET A 692 12.32 -14.98 -15.11
N ALA A 693 11.98 -13.78 -14.66
CA ALA A 693 11.98 -12.57 -15.50
C ALA A 693 13.40 -12.16 -15.93
N ALA A 694 14.41 -12.47 -15.12
CA ALA A 694 15.83 -12.30 -15.45
C ALA A 694 16.37 -13.36 -16.43
N GLY A 695 15.59 -14.40 -16.73
CA GLY A 695 15.97 -15.49 -17.64
C GLY A 695 16.55 -16.72 -16.94
N ASP A 696 16.55 -16.76 -15.61
CA ASP A 696 17.02 -17.90 -14.84
C ASP A 696 16.01 -19.05 -14.88
N THR A 697 16.52 -20.28 -14.79
CA THR A 697 15.65 -21.46 -14.67
C THR A 697 15.25 -21.62 -13.21
N PRO A 698 13.94 -21.55 -12.88
CA PRO A 698 13.49 -21.65 -11.50
C PRO A 698 13.77 -23.05 -10.94
N ASN A 699 14.20 -23.11 -9.68
CA ASN A 699 14.42 -24.37 -8.96
C ASN A 699 13.13 -25.15 -8.71
N VAL A 700 11.98 -24.46 -8.74
CA VAL A 700 10.65 -25.03 -8.54
C VAL A 700 9.67 -24.47 -9.56
N LYS A 701 8.89 -25.35 -10.18
CA LYS A 701 7.74 -24.98 -11.00
C LYS A 701 6.47 -24.95 -10.15
N ILE A 702 5.72 -23.85 -10.19
CA ILE A 702 4.43 -23.74 -9.50
C ILE A 702 3.30 -23.83 -10.53
N GLU A 703 2.42 -24.83 -10.37
CA GLU A 703 1.28 -25.08 -11.25
C GLU A 703 -0.03 -24.97 -10.47
N ALA A 704 -0.69 -23.80 -10.56
CA ALA A 704 -2.00 -23.57 -9.95
C ALA A 704 -3.15 -23.93 -10.90
N VAL A 705 -4.36 -24.03 -10.36
CA VAL A 705 -5.58 -24.37 -11.11
C VAL A 705 -6.66 -23.29 -11.00
N THR A 706 -7.67 -23.32 -11.88
CA THR A 706 -8.84 -22.44 -11.80
C THR A 706 -9.72 -22.80 -10.62
N ALA A 707 -10.09 -21.82 -9.80
CA ALA A 707 -10.93 -22.02 -8.62
C ALA A 707 -12.36 -22.50 -8.94
N ARG A 708 -12.90 -22.13 -10.11
CA ARG A 708 -14.28 -22.39 -10.52
C ARG A 708 -14.36 -22.69 -12.01
N ALA A 709 -15.46 -23.31 -12.43
CA ALA A 709 -15.73 -23.52 -13.85
C ALA A 709 -16.11 -22.21 -14.55
N LEU A 710 -15.58 -21.98 -15.76
CA LEU A 710 -16.03 -20.91 -16.66
C LEU A 710 -17.17 -21.43 -17.53
N GLY A 711 -18.27 -20.69 -17.58
CA GLY A 711 -19.46 -20.99 -18.36
C GLY A 711 -19.90 -19.85 -19.28
N MET A 712 -20.76 -20.19 -20.24
CA MET A 712 -21.54 -19.22 -21.01
C MET A 712 -23.03 -19.46 -20.74
N LEU A 713 -23.80 -18.39 -20.56
CA LEU A 713 -25.25 -18.49 -20.49
C LEU A 713 -25.78 -18.94 -21.86
N GLY A 714 -26.39 -20.12 -21.87
CA GLY A 714 -27.02 -20.71 -23.05
C GLY A 714 -28.52 -20.89 -22.86
N THR A 715 -29.19 -21.22 -23.96
CA THR A 715 -30.60 -21.66 -23.94
C THR A 715 -30.66 -23.07 -24.50
N ASN A 716 -31.27 -23.98 -23.74
CA ASN A 716 -31.53 -25.33 -24.21
C ASN A 716 -32.57 -25.26 -25.34
N VAL A 717 -32.18 -25.67 -26.55
CA VAL A 717 -33.04 -25.61 -27.74
C VAL A 717 -34.30 -26.47 -27.65
N ASN A 718 -34.32 -27.49 -26.78
CA ASN A 718 -35.45 -28.40 -26.63
C ASN A 718 -36.45 -27.92 -25.57
N THR A 719 -35.95 -27.35 -24.45
CA THR A 719 -36.79 -26.96 -23.31
C THR A 719 -37.05 -25.45 -23.26
N GLY A 720 -36.21 -24.64 -23.90
CA GLY A 720 -36.23 -23.18 -23.80
C GLY A 720 -35.62 -22.64 -22.51
N GLU A 721 -35.17 -23.50 -21.61
CA GLU A 721 -34.61 -23.10 -20.32
C GLU A 721 -33.18 -22.56 -20.47
N GLN A 722 -32.81 -21.64 -19.58
CA GLN A 722 -31.44 -21.18 -19.48
C GLN A 722 -30.55 -22.26 -18.84
N VAL A 723 -29.33 -22.40 -19.36
CA VAL A 723 -28.38 -23.41 -18.90
C VAL A 723 -26.97 -22.84 -18.84
N ASN A 724 -26.17 -23.35 -17.90
CA ASN A 724 -24.74 -23.09 -17.86
C ASN A 724 -24.02 -23.98 -18.88
N ALA A 725 -23.59 -23.39 -20.00
CA ALA A 725 -22.77 -24.10 -20.97
C ALA A 725 -21.28 -24.01 -20.58
N VAL A 726 -20.81 -25.03 -19.86
CA VAL A 726 -19.43 -25.10 -19.35
C VAL A 726 -18.41 -24.98 -20.50
N VAL A 727 -17.58 -23.94 -20.43
CA VAL A 727 -16.46 -23.69 -21.33
C VAL A 727 -15.20 -24.36 -20.81
N LEU A 728 -14.85 -24.11 -19.56
CA LEU A 728 -13.66 -24.62 -18.90
C LEU A 728 -14.08 -25.20 -17.54
N PRO A 729 -13.76 -26.47 -17.22
CA PRO A 729 -14.09 -27.02 -15.92
C PRO A 729 -13.25 -26.39 -14.80
N LYS A 730 -13.75 -26.48 -13.56
CA LYS A 730 -12.98 -26.20 -12.35
C LYS A 730 -11.70 -27.07 -12.32
N ASP A 731 -10.71 -26.62 -11.55
CA ASP A 731 -9.42 -27.29 -11.36
C ASP A 731 -8.60 -27.46 -12.66
N THR A 732 -8.85 -26.61 -13.68
CA THR A 732 -8.02 -26.59 -14.88
C THR A 732 -6.70 -25.86 -14.62
N ARG A 733 -5.57 -26.48 -14.95
CA ARG A 733 -4.23 -25.88 -14.79
C ARG A 733 -4.13 -24.53 -15.52
N ARG A 734 -3.53 -23.54 -14.86
CA ARG A 734 -3.27 -22.19 -15.39
C ARG A 734 -1.77 -22.00 -15.66
N PRO A 735 -1.38 -21.28 -16.73
CA PRO A 735 -2.23 -20.59 -17.68
C PRO A 735 -2.88 -21.55 -18.70
N VAL A 736 -4.05 -21.20 -19.23
CA VAL A 736 -4.78 -22.04 -20.20
C VAL A 736 -5.51 -21.20 -21.23
N LYS A 737 -5.50 -21.66 -22.49
CA LYS A 737 -6.29 -21.11 -23.58
C LYS A 737 -7.27 -22.15 -24.10
N ILE A 738 -8.54 -21.78 -24.21
CA ILE A 738 -9.58 -22.66 -24.74
C ILE A 738 -10.39 -21.96 -25.83
N ARG A 739 -10.60 -22.67 -26.94
CA ARG A 739 -11.36 -22.16 -28.07
C ARG A 739 -12.77 -22.77 -28.09
N ARG A 740 -13.77 -21.94 -28.28
CA ARG A 740 -15.17 -22.33 -28.54
C ARG A 740 -15.61 -21.72 -29.85
N VAL A 741 -16.40 -22.45 -30.63
CA VAL A 741 -16.92 -21.97 -31.91
C VAL A 741 -18.41 -21.77 -31.76
N LEU A 742 -18.84 -20.51 -31.83
CA LEU A 742 -20.23 -20.12 -31.94
C LEU A 742 -20.56 -19.92 -33.42
N LYS A 743 -21.85 -19.75 -33.72
CA LYS A 743 -22.32 -19.58 -35.10
C LYS A 743 -23.30 -18.41 -35.18
N THR A 744 -23.26 -17.65 -36.27
CA THR A 744 -24.30 -16.65 -36.56
C THR A 744 -25.67 -17.32 -36.65
N HIS A 745 -26.71 -16.66 -36.15
CA HIS A 745 -28.07 -17.17 -36.18
C HIS A 745 -28.80 -16.79 -37.48
N GLN A 746 -28.50 -15.62 -38.05
CA GLN A 746 -29.13 -15.09 -39.25
C GLN A 746 -28.12 -14.54 -40.25
N ASP A 747 -28.56 -14.39 -41.51
CA ASP A 747 -27.76 -13.76 -42.56
C ASP A 747 -27.43 -12.31 -42.17
N ASN A 748 -26.20 -11.90 -42.46
CA ASN A 748 -25.66 -10.56 -42.21
C ASN A 748 -25.78 -10.09 -40.75
N GLN A 749 -25.71 -11.00 -39.78
CA GLN A 749 -25.65 -10.66 -38.36
C GLN A 749 -24.42 -9.78 -38.06
N GLN A 750 -24.63 -8.65 -37.39
CA GLN A 750 -23.60 -7.63 -37.18
C GLN A 750 -22.82 -7.78 -35.87
N ASN A 751 -23.39 -8.47 -34.89
CA ASN A 751 -22.77 -8.65 -33.58
C ASN A 751 -23.08 -10.03 -32.98
N LEU A 752 -22.24 -10.45 -32.02
CA LEU A 752 -22.43 -11.65 -31.22
C LEU A 752 -22.26 -11.28 -29.75
N LEU A 753 -23.32 -11.46 -28.96
CA LEU A 753 -23.31 -11.24 -27.52
C LEU A 753 -23.18 -12.58 -26.79
N VAL A 754 -22.25 -12.65 -25.85
CA VAL A 754 -22.06 -13.79 -24.96
C VAL A 754 -22.05 -13.30 -23.51
N GLN A 755 -22.93 -13.84 -22.69
CA GLN A 755 -22.93 -13.63 -21.25
C GLN A 755 -22.05 -14.71 -20.61
N LEU A 756 -21.02 -14.29 -19.88
CA LEU A 756 -20.14 -15.20 -19.16
C LEU A 756 -20.62 -15.36 -17.72
N ILE A 757 -20.46 -16.58 -17.21
CA ILE A 757 -20.79 -16.94 -15.83
C ILE A 757 -19.68 -17.83 -15.26
N GLU A 758 -19.54 -17.85 -13.94
CA GLU A 758 -18.54 -18.64 -13.21
C GLU A 758 -19.21 -19.47 -12.11
N GLY A 759 -19.04 -20.79 -12.14
CA GLY A 759 -19.66 -21.70 -11.19
C GLY A 759 -19.99 -23.08 -11.77
N GLU A 760 -20.20 -24.03 -10.88
CA GLU A 760 -20.36 -25.46 -11.17
C GLU A 760 -21.82 -25.85 -11.40
N SER A 761 -22.78 -25.01 -10.98
CA SER A 761 -24.21 -25.33 -11.10
C SER A 761 -24.65 -25.35 -12.56
N ALA A 762 -25.54 -26.30 -12.88
CA ALA A 762 -26.23 -26.34 -14.16
C ALA A 762 -27.24 -25.18 -14.29
N ASN A 763 -27.73 -24.67 -13.15
CA ASN A 763 -28.61 -23.52 -13.06
C ASN A 763 -27.79 -22.21 -13.11
N PRO A 764 -27.93 -21.37 -14.15
CA PRO A 764 -27.17 -20.13 -14.26
C PRO A 764 -27.41 -19.13 -13.11
N ASP A 765 -28.59 -19.16 -12.48
CA ASP A 765 -28.94 -18.24 -11.39
C ASP A 765 -28.12 -18.50 -10.11
N GLU A 766 -27.53 -19.68 -9.99
CA GLU A 766 -26.62 -20.06 -8.90
C GLU A 766 -25.14 -19.77 -9.24
N CYS A 767 -24.85 -19.30 -10.46
CA CYS A 767 -23.51 -18.96 -10.91
C CYS A 767 -23.24 -17.45 -10.74
N ILE A 768 -21.95 -17.09 -10.67
CA ILE A 768 -21.51 -15.69 -10.60
C ILE A 768 -21.55 -15.10 -12.01
N ASP A 769 -22.16 -13.93 -12.16
CA ASP A 769 -22.10 -13.15 -13.40
C ASP A 769 -20.70 -12.55 -13.59
N LEU A 770 -20.02 -12.94 -14.68
CA LEU A 770 -18.71 -12.39 -15.04
C LEU A 770 -18.78 -11.16 -15.96
N GLY A 771 -19.92 -10.94 -16.61
CA GLY A 771 -20.16 -9.88 -17.58
C GLY A 771 -20.38 -10.35 -19.02
N LYS A 772 -20.64 -9.39 -19.91
CA LYS A 772 -21.00 -9.59 -21.31
C LYS A 772 -19.81 -9.31 -22.22
N CYS A 773 -19.55 -10.23 -23.12
CA CYS A 773 -18.65 -10.05 -24.25
C CYS A 773 -19.47 -9.72 -25.50
N VAL A 774 -19.17 -8.61 -26.16
CA VAL A 774 -19.83 -8.24 -27.43
C VAL A 774 -18.78 -8.22 -28.54
N VAL A 775 -18.91 -9.14 -29.49
CA VAL A 775 -18.14 -9.10 -30.74
C VAL A 775 -18.92 -8.24 -31.72
N ASP A 776 -18.51 -6.98 -31.85
CA ASP A 776 -19.14 -6.01 -32.76
C ASP A 776 -18.48 -5.99 -34.14
N ASN A 777 -19.20 -5.41 -35.11
CA ASN A 777 -18.72 -5.18 -36.49
C ASN A 777 -18.29 -6.46 -37.20
N LEU A 778 -19.09 -7.53 -37.08
CA LEU A 778 -18.89 -8.73 -37.88
C LEU A 778 -18.92 -8.36 -39.39
N PRO A 779 -18.09 -9.01 -40.23
CA PRO A 779 -18.02 -8.72 -41.66
C PRO A 779 -19.40 -8.67 -42.33
N PRO A 780 -19.63 -7.70 -43.24
CA PRO A 780 -20.89 -7.62 -43.96
C PRO A 780 -21.07 -8.85 -44.87
N ASN A 781 -22.32 -9.25 -45.06
CA ASN A 781 -22.77 -10.38 -45.89
C ASN A 781 -22.35 -11.77 -45.37
N LEU A 782 -22.06 -11.92 -44.08
CA LEU A 782 -21.86 -13.25 -43.50
C LEU A 782 -23.16 -14.09 -43.57
N PRO A 783 -23.13 -15.31 -44.13
CA PRO A 783 -24.29 -16.21 -44.08
C PRO A 783 -24.66 -16.59 -42.65
N ALA A 784 -25.92 -16.97 -42.43
CA ALA A 784 -26.32 -17.68 -41.22
C ALA A 784 -25.45 -18.93 -41.03
N LYS A 785 -25.21 -19.30 -39.78
CA LYS A 785 -24.37 -20.43 -39.35
C LYS A 785 -22.86 -20.27 -39.62
N THR A 786 -22.40 -19.07 -39.95
CA THR A 786 -20.97 -18.76 -40.07
C THR A 786 -20.28 -18.99 -38.72
N PRO A 787 -19.18 -19.75 -38.66
CA PRO A 787 -18.46 -20.00 -37.43
C PRO A 787 -17.70 -18.75 -36.96
N ILE A 788 -17.79 -18.45 -35.66
CA ILE A 788 -17.04 -17.40 -34.97
C ILE A 788 -16.30 -18.07 -33.81
N GLY A 789 -14.97 -18.00 -33.82
CA GLY A 789 -14.13 -18.51 -32.75
C GLY A 789 -14.04 -17.53 -31.59
N LEU A 790 -14.29 -18.00 -30.37
CA LEU A 790 -13.99 -17.30 -29.13
C LEU A 790 -12.88 -18.04 -28.40
N ILE A 791 -11.84 -17.31 -28.00
CA ILE A 791 -10.68 -17.82 -27.29
C ILE A 791 -10.70 -17.21 -25.90
N PHE A 792 -10.87 -18.06 -24.90
CA PHE A 792 -10.81 -17.69 -23.49
C PHE A 792 -9.42 -18.01 -22.96
N HIS A 793 -8.79 -17.06 -22.29
CA HIS A 793 -7.45 -17.19 -21.75
C HIS A 793 -7.44 -16.82 -20.27
N TYR A 794 -7.13 -17.80 -19.42
CA TYR A 794 -6.71 -17.56 -18.05
C TYR A 794 -5.19 -17.48 -18.01
N ASP A 795 -4.65 -16.36 -17.53
CA ASP A 795 -3.22 -16.21 -17.32
C ASP A 795 -2.74 -16.87 -16.00
N VAL A 796 -1.46 -16.72 -15.69
CA VAL A 796 -0.83 -17.23 -14.46
C VAL A 796 -1.39 -16.63 -13.18
N ASN A 797 -1.97 -15.42 -13.24
CA ASN A 797 -2.56 -14.74 -12.09
C ASN A 797 -4.07 -15.06 -11.96
N GLY A 798 -4.64 -15.81 -12.89
CA GLY A 798 -6.06 -16.12 -12.94
C GLY A 798 -6.92 -15.04 -13.60
N ARG A 799 -6.33 -14.10 -14.35
CA ARG A 799 -7.09 -13.09 -15.11
C ARG A 799 -7.70 -13.73 -16.35
N LEU A 800 -9.01 -13.57 -16.52
CA LEU A 800 -9.72 -13.99 -17.72
C LEU A 800 -9.66 -12.89 -18.80
N THR A 801 -9.25 -13.27 -20.00
CA THR A 801 -9.32 -12.43 -21.21
C THR A 801 -10.00 -13.19 -22.34
N VAL A 802 -10.69 -12.46 -23.23
CA VAL A 802 -11.43 -13.04 -24.36
C VAL A 802 -10.96 -12.42 -25.66
N GLU A 803 -10.73 -13.25 -26.67
CA GLU A 803 -10.44 -12.84 -28.04
C GLU A 803 -11.45 -13.48 -29.01
N ALA A 804 -11.84 -12.77 -30.05
CA ALA A 804 -12.64 -13.29 -31.16
C ALA A 804 -11.79 -13.50 -32.43
N GLU A 805 -12.14 -14.54 -33.18
CA GLU A 805 -11.58 -14.92 -34.47
C GLU A 805 -12.74 -15.10 -35.46
N ILE A 806 -12.87 -14.18 -36.42
CA ILE A 806 -14.09 -13.99 -37.23
C ILE A 806 -13.97 -14.62 -38.63
N ASP A 807 -12.82 -15.19 -38.98
CA ASP A 807 -12.53 -15.82 -40.29
C ASP A 807 -11.29 -16.74 -40.22
N ASP A 808 -10.92 -17.35 -41.35
CA ASP A 808 -9.70 -18.16 -41.48
C ASP A 808 -8.40 -17.31 -41.52
N SER A 809 -8.49 -15.98 -41.36
CA SER A 809 -7.31 -15.09 -41.44
C SER A 809 -6.39 -15.19 -40.22
N LYS A 810 -6.77 -15.99 -39.20
CA LYS A 810 -6.12 -16.11 -37.89
C LYS A 810 -6.01 -14.77 -37.13
N LYS A 811 -6.65 -13.71 -37.61
CA LYS A 811 -6.65 -12.41 -36.95
C LYS A 811 -7.54 -12.49 -35.71
N ARG A 812 -6.95 -12.11 -34.56
CA ARG A 812 -7.62 -12.11 -33.26
C ARG A 812 -7.93 -10.69 -32.84
N ILE A 813 -9.11 -10.49 -32.29
CA ILE A 813 -9.60 -9.20 -31.84
C ILE A 813 -9.92 -9.33 -30.34
N PRO A 814 -9.31 -8.54 -29.46
CA PRO A 814 -9.69 -8.50 -28.05
C PRO A 814 -11.16 -8.14 -27.88
N VAL A 815 -11.87 -8.86 -27.02
CA VAL A 815 -13.28 -8.64 -26.70
C VAL A 815 -13.38 -8.30 -25.22
N PRO A 816 -13.67 -7.04 -24.86
CA PRO A 816 -13.85 -6.64 -23.47
C PRO A 816 -15.00 -7.39 -22.79
N ILE A 817 -14.86 -7.63 -21.49
CA ILE A 817 -15.90 -8.26 -20.66
C ILE A 817 -16.61 -7.14 -19.88
N VAL A 818 -17.74 -6.68 -20.37
CA VAL A 818 -18.46 -5.53 -19.80
C VAL A 818 -19.35 -5.96 -18.64
N ARG A 819 -19.23 -5.30 -17.47
CA ARG A 819 -20.01 -5.63 -16.26
C ARG A 819 -21.00 -4.52 -15.93
N THR A 820 -22.24 -4.89 -15.56
CA THR A 820 -23.24 -3.93 -15.09
C THR A 820 -22.99 -3.57 -13.64
N GLY A 821 -22.60 -2.31 -13.37
CA GLY A 821 -22.51 -1.74 -12.01
C GLY A 821 -21.11 -1.70 -11.38
N ASP A 822 -20.08 -2.23 -12.04
CA ASP A 822 -18.75 -2.45 -11.43
C ASP A 822 -17.59 -1.75 -12.15
N LEU A 823 -16.46 -1.73 -11.43
CA LEU A 823 -15.13 -1.10 -11.58
C LEU A 823 -14.59 -0.67 -12.96
N GLU A 824 -15.19 -1.02 -14.10
CA GLU A 824 -14.76 -0.46 -15.40
C GLU A 824 -14.99 1.07 -15.47
N ASN A 825 -15.91 1.60 -14.65
CA ASN A 825 -16.12 3.03 -14.41
C ASN A 825 -15.41 3.57 -13.16
N VAL A 826 -14.66 2.74 -12.42
CA VAL A 826 -13.70 3.27 -11.45
C VAL A 826 -12.63 3.91 -12.30
N ASP A 827 -12.63 5.24 -12.31
CA ASP A 827 -11.51 6.02 -12.80
C ASP A 827 -10.31 5.66 -11.90
N LEU A 828 -9.63 4.55 -12.24
CA LEU A 828 -8.50 3.97 -11.50
C LEU A 828 -7.46 5.05 -11.27
N PHE A 829 -7.31 5.92 -12.26
CA PHE A 829 -6.49 7.10 -12.19
C PHE A 829 -6.95 8.08 -11.09
N ARG A 830 -8.23 8.49 -11.03
CA ARG A 830 -8.74 9.34 -9.92
C ARG A 830 -8.59 8.69 -8.55
N TRP A 831 -8.86 7.39 -8.44
CA TRP A 831 -8.75 6.69 -7.17
C TRP A 831 -7.30 6.51 -6.72
N ARG A 832 -6.39 6.29 -7.67
CA ARG A 832 -4.95 6.34 -7.43
C ARG A 832 -4.53 7.71 -6.92
N GLU A 833 -4.94 8.79 -7.59
CA GLU A 833 -4.64 10.16 -7.13
C GLU A 833 -5.20 10.43 -5.73
N TRP A 834 -6.39 9.91 -5.43
CA TRP A 834 -6.99 10.04 -4.12
C TRP A 834 -6.19 9.28 -3.06
N VAL A 835 -5.78 8.03 -3.31
CA VAL A 835 -4.93 7.25 -2.41
C VAL A 835 -3.57 7.92 -2.19
N GLU A 836 -2.92 8.38 -3.27
CA GLU A 836 -1.65 9.13 -3.19
C GLU A 836 -1.82 10.39 -2.34
N THR A 837 -2.92 11.12 -2.50
CA THR A 837 -3.23 12.32 -1.70
C THR A 837 -3.42 11.98 -0.24
N VAL A 838 -4.22 10.94 0.08
CA VAL A 838 -4.49 10.49 1.44
C VAL A 838 -3.20 10.08 2.15
N MET A 839 -2.35 9.31 1.49
CA MET A 839 -1.05 8.87 2.00
C MET A 839 -0.15 10.08 2.35
N LEU A 840 0.00 11.03 1.41
CA LEU A 840 0.79 12.24 1.60
C LEU A 840 0.26 13.12 2.74
N CYS A 841 -1.07 13.32 2.83
CA CYS A 841 -1.66 14.22 3.81
C CYS A 841 -1.63 13.65 5.24
N SER A 842 -1.68 12.32 5.36
CA SER A 842 -1.70 11.64 6.66
C SER A 842 -0.29 11.35 7.22
N GLY A 843 0.76 11.79 6.50
CA GLY A 843 2.16 11.56 6.87
C GLY A 843 2.55 10.07 6.85
N MET A 844 1.95 9.31 5.94
CA MET A 844 2.13 7.86 5.80
C MET A 844 3.06 7.48 4.65
#